data_AF-A0A953WSZ6-F1
#
_entry.id   AF-A0A953WSZ6-F1
#
_cell.length_a   1.000
_cell.length_b   1.000
_cell.length_c   1.000
_cell.angle_alpha   90.00
_cell.angle_beta   90.00
_cell.angle_gamma   90.00
#
_symmetry.space_group_name_H-M   'P 1'
#
loop_
_entity.id
_entity.type
_entity.pdbx_description
1 polymer ?
#
loop_
_entity_poly.entity_id
_entity_poly.type
_entity_poly.pdbx_seq_one_letter_code
_entity_poly.pdbx_strand_id
1 'polypeptide(L)'
;MADGEARPEEALAELAAADVREGLWSRVRAWRQTPFIAWALVSALALTGIVFWHTFTAQHILESADARTWFLAATTGFWLPLVLLLRDSPDNFAQGPSLRLPLISLGLTAALTATVAIDFVLSDKQDSLGDFMTYSPPVVACIASVLVLALVPLAWNAANLARYHADQRKASSHAGAPTEGEIEARNAEAMGALVATLFVGGVIAFAICAGIWNDSFSFDNFIGAIIGFLVVGAFGVVIFIEPLSDFGPVKWLSRVFGSGAKAARPLAATYDAVDTFLVRIVAVMGGMEHRTVAGRYGILGGLLTCFCLLGWYLPPRLGLIPCVIGLLMAISVSRLWSWVEDDRALAALTDFKPTTPYRTDMREDYRDETLLGFAFVFFLIPIMMRDAHWSGYFGSPRDDAMFKLPAGPVSFLDWFGYFGIALAKAVPIVDWAEIYNFGQPRGDGAGHLIDFGSVASRHAVFMARATVDLVLIASLLQAISITGRNRQQKRLYKAGTDPQNHYRSGLIDRLDPFVEKTELRRAMYAALKPGKFWPDKSTTAQAAHDEHFDLRVLSKPGYVDFRHYNAERLAQMHAEYKDPVARAFIAAISYERPDFSLVPRLVLLDQLAEKGAPESELYTLLKRIENDLAEDPRRVDLSIAELRSILLHTAKRAGLKDFKRDVIALLQRCTPKREVIEHLADVAGRSDPDAFQYARVAAVQAICALAQDKPDQADVRFAIEVLEQVLHRAPGQSTVSAINNGVALLRTLLKSLQP
;
A
#
# COMPACT_ATOMS: atom_id res chain seq x y z
N MET A 1 -42.49 -1.65 13.90
CA MET A 1 -43.19 -2.75 14.59
C MET A 1 -43.40 -3.90 13.61
N ALA A 2 -42.44 -4.82 13.64
CA ALA A 2 -42.49 -6.23 13.19
C ALA A 2 -41.03 -6.70 13.33
N ASP A 3 -40.60 -6.94 14.58
CA ASP A 3 -39.26 -7.41 14.88
C ASP A 3 -39.19 -8.91 14.53
N GLY A 4 -38.58 -9.20 13.38
CA GLY A 4 -38.17 -10.56 13.03
C GLY A 4 -36.86 -10.87 13.71
N GLU A 5 -36.91 -11.31 14.96
CA GLU A 5 -35.77 -11.97 15.60
C GLU A 5 -35.46 -13.24 14.81
N ALA A 6 -34.31 -13.25 14.12
CA ALA A 6 -33.78 -14.44 13.48
C ALA A 6 -33.63 -15.53 14.56
N ARG A 7 -34.20 -16.71 14.31
CA ARG A 7 -34.18 -17.80 15.28
C ARG A 7 -32.72 -18.18 15.55
N PRO A 8 -32.30 -18.35 16.82
CA PRO A 8 -30.92 -18.70 17.17
C PRO A 8 -30.44 -19.99 16.48
N GLU A 9 -31.35 -20.87 16.07
CA GLU A 9 -31.05 -22.08 15.29
C GLU A 9 -30.59 -21.78 13.85
N GLU A 10 -31.10 -20.72 13.21
CA GLU A 10 -30.64 -20.29 11.87
C GLU A 10 -29.25 -19.66 11.95
N ALA A 11 -28.99 -18.85 12.98
CA ALA A 11 -27.67 -18.30 13.25
C ALA A 11 -26.62 -19.38 13.56
N LEU A 12 -27.01 -20.43 14.31
CA LEU A 12 -26.15 -21.58 14.58
C LEU A 12 -25.92 -22.45 13.34
N ALA A 13 -26.92 -22.62 12.47
CA ALA A 13 -26.76 -23.32 11.20
C ALA A 13 -25.86 -22.55 10.23
N GLU A 14 -25.95 -21.21 10.21
CA GLU A 14 -25.10 -20.34 9.41
C GLU A 14 -23.65 -20.31 9.93
N LEU A 15 -23.46 -20.32 11.26
CA LEU A 15 -22.15 -20.49 11.91
C LEU A 15 -21.53 -21.87 11.63
N ALA A 16 -22.32 -22.95 11.73
CA ALA A 16 -21.84 -24.29 11.43
C ALA A 16 -21.52 -24.48 9.93
N ALA A 17 -22.31 -23.86 9.03
CA ALA A 17 -22.02 -23.84 7.60
C ALA A 17 -20.78 -22.99 7.27
N ALA A 18 -20.55 -21.91 8.01
CA ALA A 18 -19.34 -21.10 7.91
C ALA A 18 -18.10 -21.89 8.37
N ASP A 19 -18.19 -22.62 9.49
CA ASP A 19 -17.10 -23.47 10.02
C ASP A 19 -16.74 -24.63 9.08
N VAL A 20 -17.75 -25.28 8.46
CA VAL A 20 -17.52 -26.35 7.48
C VAL A 20 -16.91 -25.79 6.18
N ARG A 21 -17.31 -24.59 5.73
CA ARG A 21 -16.64 -23.88 4.62
C ARG A 21 -15.20 -23.51 4.99
N GLU A 22 -14.93 -23.08 6.22
CA GLU A 22 -13.57 -22.80 6.67
C GLU A 22 -12.71 -24.07 6.74
N GLY A 23 -13.27 -25.23 7.06
CA GLY A 23 -12.58 -26.52 7.05
C GLY A 23 -12.09 -26.98 5.67
N LEU A 24 -12.89 -26.77 4.62
CA LEU A 24 -12.49 -27.13 3.25
C LEU A 24 -11.46 -26.14 2.70
N TRP A 25 -11.67 -24.84 2.94
CA TRP A 25 -10.77 -23.79 2.50
C TRP A 25 -9.47 -23.73 3.30
N SER A 26 -9.45 -24.12 4.58
CA SER A 26 -8.22 -24.25 5.38
C SER A 26 -7.36 -25.43 4.90
N ARG A 27 -7.98 -26.52 4.43
CA ARG A 27 -7.27 -27.61 3.73
C ARG A 27 -6.66 -27.16 2.41
N VAL A 28 -7.33 -26.30 1.66
CA VAL A 28 -6.75 -25.63 0.46
C VAL A 28 -5.67 -24.60 0.86
N ARG A 29 -5.82 -23.89 1.99
CA ARG A 29 -4.80 -22.97 2.55
C ARG A 29 -3.52 -23.70 2.95
N ALA A 30 -3.61 -24.96 3.37
CA ALA A 30 -2.46 -25.80 3.71
C ALA A 30 -1.80 -26.49 2.51
N TRP A 31 -2.18 -26.17 1.27
CA TRP A 31 -1.49 -26.66 0.06
C TRP A 31 -0.06 -26.08 0.01
N ARG A 32 0.85 -26.83 0.65
CA ARG A 32 2.30 -26.70 0.48
C ARG A 32 2.67 -26.88 -1.01
N GLN A 33 3.91 -26.64 -1.37
CA GLN A 33 4.41 -26.78 -2.76
C GLN A 33 4.22 -28.21 -3.33
N THR A 34 3.95 -29.22 -2.50
CA THR A 34 3.86 -30.65 -2.85
C THR A 34 2.88 -31.02 -3.99
N PRO A 35 1.60 -30.63 -4.01
CA PRO A 35 0.70 -30.85 -5.15
C PRO A 35 1.19 -30.21 -6.45
N PHE A 36 1.84 -29.03 -6.38
CA PHE A 36 2.40 -28.38 -7.57
C PHE A 36 3.64 -29.11 -8.09
N ILE A 37 4.45 -29.71 -7.22
CA ILE A 37 5.56 -30.58 -7.62
C ILE A 37 5.03 -31.82 -8.34
N ALA A 38 4.00 -32.47 -7.79
CA ALA A 38 3.36 -33.61 -8.46
C ALA A 38 2.76 -33.22 -9.81
N TRP A 39 2.08 -32.08 -9.89
CA TRP A 39 1.53 -31.56 -11.14
C TRP A 39 2.63 -31.19 -12.15
N ALA A 40 3.73 -30.58 -11.70
CA ALA A 40 4.90 -30.28 -12.54
C ALA A 40 5.55 -31.56 -13.06
N LEU A 41 5.70 -32.60 -12.24
CA LEU A 41 6.24 -33.90 -12.64
C LEU A 41 5.33 -34.59 -13.66
N VAL A 42 4.02 -34.63 -13.42
CA VAL A 42 3.05 -35.18 -14.39
C VAL A 42 3.08 -34.40 -15.70
N SER A 43 3.17 -33.07 -15.62
CA SER A 43 3.27 -32.19 -16.78
C SER A 43 4.55 -32.44 -17.58
N ALA A 44 5.69 -32.56 -16.90
CA ALA A 44 6.98 -32.87 -17.52
C ALA A 44 6.99 -34.27 -18.16
N LEU A 45 6.42 -35.27 -17.49
CA LEU A 45 6.28 -36.63 -18.04
C LEU A 45 5.37 -36.64 -19.27
N ALA A 46 4.24 -35.93 -19.24
CA ALA A 46 3.33 -35.81 -20.38
C ALA A 46 4.02 -35.14 -21.56
N LEU A 47 4.72 -34.02 -21.33
CA LEU A 47 5.44 -33.29 -22.38
C LEU A 47 6.58 -34.13 -22.97
N THR A 48 7.34 -34.84 -22.12
CA THR A 48 8.39 -35.78 -22.56
C THR A 48 7.80 -36.93 -23.37
N GLY A 49 6.64 -37.47 -22.96
CA GLY A 49 5.93 -38.51 -23.69
C GLY A 49 5.45 -38.06 -25.07
N ILE A 50 4.94 -36.83 -25.19
CA ILE A 50 4.51 -36.27 -26.48
C ILE A 50 5.72 -36.01 -27.40
N VAL A 51 6.81 -35.43 -26.86
CA VAL A 51 8.04 -35.23 -27.62
C VAL A 51 8.60 -36.58 -28.10
N PHE A 52 8.70 -37.56 -27.20
CA PHE A 52 9.16 -38.91 -27.51
C PHE A 52 8.31 -39.55 -28.60
N TRP A 53 6.97 -39.49 -28.47
CA TRP A 53 6.04 -39.97 -29.48
C TRP A 53 6.29 -39.31 -30.83
N HIS A 54 6.42 -37.98 -30.87
CA HIS A 54 6.66 -37.24 -32.11
C HIS A 54 8.00 -37.59 -32.78
N THR A 55 9.06 -37.82 -31.99
CA THR A 55 10.40 -38.14 -32.50
C THR A 55 10.60 -39.60 -32.90
N PHE A 56 9.95 -40.55 -32.22
CA PHE A 56 10.26 -41.98 -32.38
C PHE A 56 9.14 -42.81 -33.02
N THR A 57 7.93 -42.25 -33.19
CA THR A 57 6.88 -42.93 -33.95
C THR A 57 6.89 -42.47 -35.40
N ALA A 58 6.55 -43.36 -36.33
CA ALA A 58 6.41 -43.04 -37.76
C ALA A 58 5.21 -42.13 -38.07
N GLN A 59 4.44 -41.71 -37.04
CA GLN A 59 3.32 -40.77 -37.15
C GLN A 59 3.74 -39.42 -36.59
N HIS A 60 4.19 -38.51 -37.45
CA HIS A 60 4.58 -37.17 -37.02
C HIS A 60 3.32 -36.33 -36.70
N ILE A 61 2.96 -36.26 -35.42
CA ILE A 61 1.78 -35.47 -34.96
C ILE A 61 1.91 -33.97 -35.30
N LEU A 62 3.14 -33.44 -35.44
CA LEU A 62 3.43 -32.00 -35.66
C LEU A 62 3.83 -31.68 -37.11
N GLU A 63 3.16 -32.30 -38.09
CA GLU A 63 3.43 -32.05 -39.51
C GLU A 63 2.98 -30.64 -39.95
N SER A 64 1.79 -30.19 -39.53
CA SER A 64 1.26 -28.89 -39.92
C SER A 64 1.76 -27.75 -39.01
N ALA A 65 1.87 -26.55 -39.57
CA ALA A 65 2.21 -25.34 -38.81
C ALA A 65 1.18 -25.05 -37.70
N ASP A 66 -0.11 -25.31 -37.94
CA ASP A 66 -1.16 -25.16 -36.93
C ASP A 66 -1.02 -26.18 -35.79
N ALA A 67 -0.67 -27.44 -36.08
CA ALA A 67 -0.43 -28.44 -35.05
C ALA A 67 0.77 -28.07 -34.17
N ARG A 68 1.84 -27.52 -34.76
CA ARG A 68 2.99 -26.99 -34.00
C ARG A 68 2.60 -25.84 -33.08
N THR A 69 1.76 -24.92 -33.55
CA THR A 69 1.31 -23.77 -32.77
C THR A 69 0.34 -24.18 -31.66
N TRP A 70 -0.58 -25.11 -31.91
CA TRP A 70 -1.43 -25.71 -30.87
C TRP A 70 -0.61 -26.44 -29.81
N PHE A 71 0.40 -27.20 -30.25
CA PHE A 71 1.33 -27.85 -29.33
C PHE A 71 2.06 -26.81 -28.49
N LEU A 72 2.57 -25.72 -29.09
CA LEU A 72 3.20 -24.62 -28.36
C LEU A 72 2.24 -24.00 -27.33
N ALA A 73 1.00 -23.70 -27.71
CA ALA A 73 -0.04 -23.19 -26.82
C ALA A 73 -0.41 -24.17 -25.68
N ALA A 74 -0.29 -25.48 -25.90
CA ALA A 74 -0.47 -26.47 -24.85
C ALA A 74 0.78 -26.56 -23.95
N THR A 75 1.98 -26.44 -24.52
CA THR A 75 3.25 -26.49 -23.77
C THR A 75 3.34 -25.41 -22.70
N THR A 76 2.87 -24.19 -22.95
CA THR A 76 2.77 -23.11 -21.96
C THR A 76 1.91 -23.49 -20.76
N GLY A 77 0.82 -24.24 -20.97
CA GLY A 77 -0.01 -24.79 -19.89
C GLY A 77 0.76 -25.77 -18.99
N PHE A 78 1.68 -26.56 -19.56
CA PHE A 78 2.54 -27.47 -18.80
C PHE A 78 3.62 -26.73 -17.97
N TRP A 79 3.98 -25.49 -18.34
CA TRP A 79 4.88 -24.65 -17.55
C TRP A 79 4.19 -23.96 -16.36
N LEU A 80 2.85 -23.86 -16.36
CA LEU A 80 2.09 -23.23 -15.28
C LEU A 80 2.42 -23.78 -13.87
N PRO A 81 2.44 -25.10 -13.61
CA PRO A 81 2.80 -25.61 -12.29
C PRO A 81 4.23 -25.24 -11.88
N LEU A 82 5.18 -25.17 -12.82
CA LEU A 82 6.56 -24.75 -12.54
C LEU A 82 6.63 -23.27 -12.13
N VAL A 83 5.90 -22.39 -12.82
CA VAL A 83 5.81 -20.97 -12.45
C VAL A 83 5.10 -20.80 -11.10
N LEU A 84 4.06 -21.60 -10.83
CA LEU A 84 3.36 -21.57 -9.54
C LEU A 84 4.23 -22.04 -8.35
N LEU A 85 5.27 -22.85 -8.57
CA LEU A 85 6.24 -23.21 -7.52
C LEU A 85 7.07 -22.01 -7.04
N LEU A 86 7.14 -20.94 -7.83
CA LEU A 86 7.91 -19.74 -7.51
C LEU A 86 7.10 -18.71 -6.70
N ARG A 87 5.86 -19.06 -6.36
CA ARG A 87 5.05 -18.28 -5.42
C ARG A 87 5.71 -18.21 -4.06
N ASP A 88 5.49 -17.09 -3.40
CA ASP A 88 5.98 -16.86 -2.05
C ASP A 88 5.20 -17.71 -1.04
N SER A 89 5.91 -18.21 -0.04
CA SER A 89 5.28 -18.83 1.13
C SER A 89 4.74 -17.77 2.09
N PRO A 90 3.76 -18.13 2.93
CA PRO A 90 3.28 -17.24 4.00
C PRO A 90 4.40 -16.70 4.90
N ASP A 91 5.41 -17.54 5.18
CA ASP A 91 6.58 -17.16 5.97
C ASP A 91 7.42 -16.06 5.28
N ASN A 92 7.45 -16.06 3.95
CA ASN A 92 8.17 -15.06 3.16
C ASN A 92 7.41 -13.73 3.09
N PHE A 93 6.08 -13.74 3.13
CA PHE A 93 5.29 -12.50 3.11
C PHE A 93 5.59 -11.57 4.30
N ALA A 94 5.95 -12.13 5.47
CA ALA A 94 6.42 -11.34 6.61
C ALA A 94 7.69 -10.52 6.29
N GLN A 95 8.55 -11.03 5.39
CA GLN A 95 9.80 -10.40 4.99
C GLN A 95 9.66 -9.53 3.72
N GLY A 96 8.47 -9.49 3.13
CA GLY A 96 8.16 -8.81 1.87
C GLY A 96 8.16 -9.77 0.67
N PRO A 97 7.31 -9.51 -0.36
CA PRO A 97 7.19 -10.41 -1.51
C PRO A 97 8.48 -10.46 -2.34
N SER A 98 8.80 -11.65 -2.86
CA SER A 98 10.02 -11.86 -3.63
C SER A 98 9.89 -11.34 -5.07
N LEU A 99 11.01 -10.91 -5.65
CA LEU A 99 11.08 -10.45 -7.05
C LEU A 99 11.02 -11.60 -8.08
N ARG A 100 11.10 -12.87 -7.65
CA ARG A 100 11.25 -14.02 -8.55
C ARG A 100 10.10 -14.13 -9.54
N LEU A 101 8.88 -14.12 -9.02
CA LEU A 101 7.68 -14.29 -9.82
C LEU A 101 7.41 -13.08 -10.74
N PRO A 102 7.45 -11.82 -10.25
CA PRO A 102 7.35 -10.64 -11.11
C PRO A 102 8.41 -10.58 -12.22
N LEU A 103 9.67 -10.94 -11.94
CA LEU A 103 10.72 -10.95 -12.96
C LEU A 103 10.46 -11.99 -14.05
N ILE A 104 9.91 -13.15 -13.69
CA ILE A 104 9.55 -14.19 -14.66
C ILE A 104 8.33 -13.76 -15.47
N SER A 105 7.31 -13.17 -14.84
CA SER A 105 6.16 -12.60 -15.53
C SER A 105 6.60 -11.51 -16.53
N LEU A 106 7.50 -10.61 -16.11
CA LEU A 106 8.08 -9.60 -16.99
C LEU A 106 8.88 -10.24 -18.11
N GLY A 107 9.74 -11.23 -17.82
CA GLY A 107 10.53 -11.94 -18.82
C GLY A 107 9.68 -12.66 -19.85
N LEU A 108 8.61 -13.34 -19.43
CA LEU A 108 7.64 -14.00 -20.33
C LEU A 108 6.91 -13.00 -21.21
N THR A 109 6.47 -11.89 -20.63
CA THR A 109 5.77 -10.82 -21.37
C THR A 109 6.73 -10.13 -22.35
N ALA A 110 7.97 -9.88 -21.96
CA ALA A 110 9.00 -9.32 -22.82
C ALA A 110 9.40 -10.27 -23.96
N ALA A 111 9.52 -11.58 -23.69
CA ALA A 111 9.79 -12.59 -24.71
C ALA A 111 8.65 -12.67 -25.74
N LEU A 112 7.40 -12.65 -25.28
CA LEU A 112 6.23 -12.56 -26.15
C LEU A 112 6.28 -11.29 -27.00
N THR A 113 6.56 -10.14 -26.38
CA THR A 113 6.67 -8.83 -27.05
C THR A 113 7.74 -8.87 -28.14
N ALA A 114 8.93 -9.35 -27.82
CA ALA A 114 10.03 -9.46 -28.77
C ALA A 114 9.69 -10.40 -29.93
N THR A 115 9.05 -11.53 -29.66
CA THR A 115 8.64 -12.48 -30.69
C THR A 115 7.64 -11.86 -31.67
N VAL A 116 6.62 -11.18 -31.17
CA VAL A 116 5.60 -10.51 -31.99
C VAL A 116 6.22 -9.34 -32.76
N ALA A 117 7.10 -8.56 -32.14
CA ALA A 117 7.79 -7.46 -32.82
C ALA A 117 8.73 -7.95 -33.94
N ILE A 118 9.46 -9.04 -33.71
CA ILE A 118 10.32 -9.65 -34.74
C ILE A 118 9.47 -10.18 -35.90
N ASP A 119 8.39 -10.88 -35.62
CA ASP A 119 7.45 -11.39 -36.63
C ASP A 119 6.88 -10.24 -37.49
N PHE A 120 6.51 -9.13 -36.85
CA PHE A 120 6.03 -7.92 -37.51
C PHE A 120 7.09 -7.28 -38.42
N VAL A 121 8.35 -7.20 -37.97
CA VAL A 121 9.44 -6.59 -38.74
C VAL A 121 9.89 -7.47 -39.91
N LEU A 122 9.87 -8.80 -39.75
CA LEU A 122 10.29 -9.76 -40.77
C LEU A 122 9.18 -10.05 -41.79
N SER A 123 7.91 -9.94 -41.39
CA SER A 123 6.78 -10.03 -42.30
C SER A 123 6.69 -8.72 -43.07
N ASP A 124 7.21 -8.69 -44.31
CA ASP A 124 7.20 -7.58 -45.28
C ASP A 124 5.77 -7.09 -45.68
N LYS A 125 4.75 -7.45 -44.90
CA LYS A 125 3.33 -7.13 -45.07
C LYS A 125 2.92 -5.91 -44.26
N GLN A 126 3.53 -4.77 -44.58
CA GLN A 126 3.04 -3.49 -44.07
C GLN A 126 1.68 -3.10 -44.71
N ASP A 127 1.39 -3.63 -45.91
CA ASP A 127 0.18 -3.28 -46.69
C ASP A 127 -1.08 -4.09 -46.36
N SER A 128 -0.99 -5.14 -45.53
CA SER A 128 -2.13 -6.04 -45.31
C SER A 128 -2.81 -5.89 -43.97
N LEU A 129 -2.67 -4.78 -43.23
CA LEU A 129 -3.43 -4.51 -41.98
C LEU A 129 -4.95 -4.76 -42.11
N GLY A 130 -5.49 -4.68 -43.32
CA GLY A 130 -6.89 -5.01 -43.65
C GLY A 130 -7.25 -6.50 -43.80
N ASP A 131 -6.28 -7.41 -43.97
CA ASP A 131 -6.48 -8.87 -44.03
C ASP A 131 -6.18 -9.57 -42.68
N PHE A 132 -5.88 -8.81 -41.61
CA PHE A 132 -5.52 -9.29 -40.25
C PHE A 132 -6.65 -10.00 -39.47
N MET A 133 -7.78 -10.30 -40.11
CA MET A 133 -8.91 -11.03 -39.51
C MET A 133 -8.63 -12.53 -39.28
N THR A 134 -7.47 -13.05 -39.66
CA THR A 134 -7.17 -14.48 -39.71
C THR A 134 -5.80 -14.82 -39.12
N TYR A 135 -5.52 -14.39 -37.89
CA TYR A 135 -4.65 -15.24 -37.08
C TYR A 135 -5.34 -16.59 -36.93
N SER A 136 -4.65 -17.67 -37.27
CA SER A 136 -5.22 -19.00 -37.06
C SER A 136 -5.54 -19.14 -35.56
N PRO A 137 -6.69 -19.72 -35.19
CA PRO A 137 -7.03 -19.98 -33.79
C PRO A 137 -5.87 -20.51 -32.92
N PRO A 138 -4.96 -21.38 -33.44
CA PRO A 138 -3.76 -21.79 -32.70
C PRO A 138 -2.86 -20.63 -32.24
N VAL A 139 -2.61 -19.61 -33.07
CA VAL A 139 -1.72 -18.49 -32.70
C VAL A 139 -2.35 -17.63 -31.61
N VAL A 140 -3.66 -17.39 -31.71
CA VAL A 140 -4.42 -16.69 -30.67
C VAL A 140 -4.33 -17.43 -29.35
N ALA A 141 -4.54 -18.75 -29.38
CA ALA A 141 -4.41 -19.61 -28.20
C ALA A 141 -2.99 -19.56 -27.62
N CYS A 142 -1.96 -19.54 -28.46
CA CYS A 142 -0.58 -19.43 -28.01
C CYS A 142 -0.32 -18.09 -27.27
N ILE A 143 -0.67 -16.95 -27.88
CA ILE A 143 -0.50 -15.62 -27.26
C ILE A 143 -1.25 -15.56 -25.92
N ALA A 144 -2.52 -15.98 -25.92
CA ALA A 144 -3.34 -16.00 -24.71
C ALA A 144 -2.72 -16.89 -23.62
N SER A 145 -2.20 -18.07 -23.99
CA SER A 145 -1.60 -19.00 -23.04
C SER A 145 -0.33 -18.42 -22.38
N VAL A 146 0.50 -17.67 -23.12
CA VAL A 146 1.69 -17.01 -22.56
C VAL A 146 1.28 -15.87 -21.63
N LEU A 147 0.28 -15.05 -21.99
CA LEU A 147 -0.24 -14.00 -21.11
C LEU A 147 -0.85 -14.58 -19.82
N VAL A 148 -1.60 -15.68 -19.93
CA VAL A 148 -2.14 -16.41 -18.78
C VAL A 148 -1.02 -16.93 -17.90
N LEU A 149 0.01 -17.57 -18.49
CA LEU A 149 1.18 -18.07 -17.78
C LEU A 149 1.96 -16.95 -17.06
N ALA A 150 2.03 -15.76 -17.65
CA ALA A 150 2.70 -14.62 -17.05
C ALA A 150 1.88 -13.97 -15.92
N LEU A 151 0.57 -13.77 -16.11
CA LEU A 151 -0.25 -12.93 -15.23
C LEU A 151 -1.00 -13.70 -14.14
N VAL A 152 -1.47 -14.92 -14.40
CA VAL A 152 -2.27 -15.67 -13.43
C VAL A 152 -1.47 -16.05 -12.19
N PRO A 153 -0.24 -16.58 -12.29
CA PRO A 153 0.59 -16.85 -11.10
C PRO A 153 0.83 -15.59 -10.26
N LEU A 154 1.07 -14.46 -10.94
CA LEU A 154 1.31 -13.16 -10.30
C LEU A 154 0.08 -12.66 -9.55
N ALA A 155 -1.09 -12.69 -10.19
CA ALA A 155 -2.38 -12.37 -9.57
C ALA A 155 -2.68 -13.29 -8.38
N TRP A 156 -2.35 -14.58 -8.50
CA TRP A 156 -2.53 -15.54 -7.42
C TRP A 156 -1.62 -15.23 -6.23
N ASN A 157 -0.35 -14.89 -6.47
CA ASN A 157 0.58 -14.50 -5.41
C ASN A 157 0.10 -13.24 -4.69
N ALA A 158 -0.37 -12.24 -5.45
CA ALA A 158 -0.98 -11.02 -4.91
C ALA A 158 -2.22 -11.33 -4.05
N ALA A 159 -3.09 -12.24 -4.50
CA ALA A 159 -4.27 -12.66 -3.73
C ALA A 159 -3.89 -13.34 -2.40
N ASN A 160 -2.82 -14.14 -2.38
CA ASN A 160 -2.33 -14.74 -1.14
C ASN A 160 -1.75 -13.70 -0.18
N LEU A 161 -0.99 -12.73 -0.69
CA LEU A 161 -0.47 -11.62 0.11
C LEU A 161 -1.60 -10.77 0.69
N ALA A 162 -2.61 -10.45 -0.12
CA ALA A 162 -3.80 -9.72 0.31
C ALA A 162 -4.54 -10.41 1.45
N ARG A 163 -4.65 -11.75 1.37
CA ARG A 163 -5.24 -12.59 2.43
C ARG A 163 -4.38 -12.58 3.69
N TYR A 164 -3.06 -12.73 3.55
CA TYR A 164 -2.12 -12.65 4.66
C TYR A 164 -2.25 -11.32 5.43
N HIS A 165 -2.33 -10.18 4.73
CA HIS A 165 -2.57 -8.88 5.36
C HIS A 165 -3.97 -8.76 5.98
N ALA A 166 -4.98 -9.44 5.44
CA ALA A 166 -6.31 -9.48 6.07
C ALA A 166 -6.30 -10.27 7.38
N ASP A 167 -5.60 -11.40 7.42
CA ASP A 167 -5.48 -12.25 8.60
C ASP A 167 -4.68 -11.55 9.72
N GLN A 168 -3.60 -10.84 9.38
CA GLN A 168 -2.86 -10.01 10.34
C GLN A 168 -3.74 -8.93 10.97
N ARG A 169 -4.57 -8.25 10.16
CA ARG A 169 -5.46 -7.20 10.67
C ARG A 169 -6.54 -7.74 11.60
N LYS A 170 -7.08 -8.92 11.28
CA LYS A 170 -8.03 -9.61 12.17
C LYS A 170 -7.39 -9.99 13.50
N ALA A 171 -6.12 -10.41 13.47
CA ALA A 171 -5.37 -10.75 14.70
C ALA A 171 -5.07 -9.51 15.56
N SER A 172 -4.87 -8.33 14.96
CA SER A 172 -4.63 -7.08 15.69
C SER A 172 -5.89 -6.37 16.16
N SER A 173 -7.02 -6.51 15.44
CA SER A 173 -8.29 -5.91 15.83
C SER A 173 -8.95 -6.71 16.95
N HIS A 174 -9.03 -6.15 18.16
CA HIS A 174 -9.92 -6.72 19.18
C HIS A 174 -11.36 -6.60 18.70
N ALA A 175 -12.07 -7.73 18.64
CA ALA A 175 -13.42 -7.84 18.09
C ALA A 175 -14.45 -7.05 18.91
N GLY A 176 -14.56 -5.75 18.67
CA GLY A 176 -15.69 -4.92 19.11
C GLY A 176 -16.81 -4.96 18.08
N ALA A 177 -18.06 -4.86 18.54
CA ALA A 177 -19.19 -4.62 17.66
C ALA A 177 -18.99 -3.28 16.91
N PRO A 178 -19.43 -3.18 15.65
CA PRO A 178 -19.29 -1.95 14.87
C PRO A 178 -19.94 -0.79 15.62
N THR A 179 -19.19 0.28 15.81
CA THR A 179 -19.68 1.47 16.51
C THR A 179 -20.76 2.18 15.69
N GLU A 180 -21.63 2.96 16.34
CA GLU A 180 -22.70 3.72 15.66
C GLU A 180 -22.14 4.65 14.55
N GLY A 181 -20.94 5.19 14.77
CA GLY A 181 -20.21 5.97 13.77
C GLY A 181 -19.76 5.16 12.54
N GLU A 182 -19.46 3.87 12.67
CA GLU A 182 -19.15 3.01 11.51
C GLU A 182 -20.40 2.74 10.65
N ILE A 183 -21.57 2.66 11.27
CA ILE A 183 -22.84 2.49 10.55
C ILE A 183 -23.18 3.76 9.76
N GLU A 184 -22.97 4.94 10.34
CA GLU A 184 -23.14 6.22 9.64
C GLU A 184 -22.15 6.38 8.48
N ALA A 185 -20.87 6.04 8.70
CA ALA A 185 -19.85 6.06 7.65
C ALA A 185 -20.22 5.16 6.46
N ARG A 186 -20.67 3.92 6.72
CA ARG A 186 -21.13 3.00 5.67
C ARG A 186 -22.35 3.53 4.89
N ASN A 187 -23.26 4.22 5.57
CA ASN A 187 -24.42 4.83 4.89
C ASN A 187 -24.00 6.03 4.03
N ALA A 188 -23.01 6.82 4.47
CA ALA A 188 -22.44 7.91 3.68
C ALA A 188 -21.69 7.39 2.44
N GLU A 189 -20.89 6.32 2.58
CA GLU A 189 -20.23 5.65 1.45
C GLU A 189 -21.26 5.13 0.42
N ALA A 190 -22.33 4.49 0.89
CA ALA A 190 -23.39 4.01 0.01
C ALA A 190 -24.12 5.14 -0.73
N MET A 191 -24.31 6.29 -0.09
CA MET A 191 -24.85 7.48 -0.73
C MET A 191 -23.89 8.03 -1.79
N GLY A 192 -22.60 8.15 -1.47
CA GLY A 192 -21.58 8.59 -2.41
C GLY A 192 -21.52 7.69 -3.65
N ALA A 193 -21.56 6.38 -3.46
CA ALA A 193 -21.59 5.39 -4.54
C ALA A 193 -22.83 5.51 -5.43
N LEU A 194 -24.01 5.70 -4.84
CA LEU A 194 -25.26 5.92 -5.59
C LEU A 194 -25.19 7.19 -6.42
N VAL A 195 -24.74 8.31 -5.84
CA VAL A 195 -24.60 9.59 -6.54
C VAL A 195 -23.59 9.47 -7.69
N ALA A 196 -22.45 8.82 -7.45
CA ALA A 196 -21.45 8.60 -8.49
C ALA A 196 -21.99 7.74 -9.64
N THR A 197 -22.74 6.67 -9.34
CA THR A 197 -23.35 5.80 -10.35
C THR A 197 -24.39 6.55 -11.19
N LEU A 198 -25.25 7.34 -10.54
CA LEU A 198 -26.26 8.15 -11.24
C LEU A 198 -25.62 9.21 -12.12
N PHE A 199 -24.53 9.84 -11.64
CA PHE A 199 -23.79 10.82 -12.42
C PHE A 199 -23.13 10.19 -13.65
N VAL A 200 -22.34 9.13 -13.46
CA VAL A 200 -21.67 8.42 -14.58
C VAL A 200 -22.69 7.82 -15.55
N GLY A 201 -23.72 7.17 -15.03
CA GLY A 201 -24.82 6.64 -15.83
C GLY A 201 -25.56 7.73 -16.61
N GLY A 202 -25.76 8.90 -16.00
CA GLY A 202 -26.33 10.08 -16.64
C GLY A 202 -25.45 10.62 -17.77
N VAL A 203 -24.13 10.71 -17.57
CA VAL A 203 -23.17 11.10 -18.61
C VAL A 203 -23.19 10.11 -19.77
N ILE A 204 -23.19 8.80 -19.49
CA ILE A 204 -23.25 7.75 -20.51
C ILE A 204 -24.58 7.82 -21.28
N ALA A 205 -25.71 7.94 -20.58
CA ALA A 205 -27.02 8.06 -21.20
C ALA A 205 -27.11 9.31 -22.07
N PHE A 206 -26.62 10.45 -21.58
CA PHE A 206 -26.56 11.70 -22.35
C PHE A 206 -25.68 11.56 -23.59
N ALA A 207 -24.50 10.93 -23.47
CA ALA A 207 -23.64 10.64 -24.59
C ALA A 207 -24.35 9.76 -25.64
N ILE A 208 -25.00 8.67 -25.23
CA ILE A 208 -25.76 7.79 -26.12
C ILE A 208 -26.90 8.56 -26.82
N CYS A 209 -27.68 9.35 -26.08
CA CYS A 209 -28.75 10.18 -26.65
C CYS A 209 -28.21 11.19 -27.66
N ALA A 210 -27.11 11.87 -27.34
CA ALA A 210 -26.43 12.81 -28.24
C ALA A 210 -25.89 12.10 -29.50
N GLY A 211 -25.40 10.87 -29.38
CA GLY A 211 -24.93 10.06 -30.50
C GLY A 211 -26.06 9.62 -31.44
N ILE A 212 -27.23 9.29 -30.91
CA ILE A 212 -28.41 8.88 -31.70
C ILE A 212 -29.04 10.08 -32.43
N TRP A 213 -29.00 11.28 -31.85
CA TRP A 213 -29.66 12.47 -32.38
C TRP A 213 -28.78 13.35 -33.30
N ASN A 214 -27.65 12.82 -33.74
CA ASN A 214 -26.56 13.54 -34.37
C ASN A 214 -26.93 14.38 -35.62
N ASP A 215 -27.96 14.00 -36.37
CA ASP A 215 -28.31 14.69 -37.64
C ASP A 215 -29.50 15.66 -37.53
N SER A 216 -30.14 15.78 -36.36
CA SER A 216 -31.40 16.55 -36.21
C SER A 216 -31.44 17.56 -35.05
N PHE A 217 -30.37 17.67 -34.27
CA PHE A 217 -30.29 18.60 -33.14
C PHE A 217 -29.14 19.60 -33.32
N SER A 218 -29.46 20.80 -33.83
CA SER A 218 -28.64 21.98 -33.51
C SER A 218 -28.97 22.40 -32.08
N PHE A 219 -27.96 22.54 -31.22
CA PHE A 219 -28.18 23.12 -29.90
C PHE A 219 -28.64 24.56 -30.05
N ASP A 220 -29.96 24.79 -29.96
CA ASP A 220 -30.52 26.12 -29.89
C ASP A 220 -29.90 26.88 -28.71
N ASN A 221 -29.77 28.20 -28.83
CA ASN A 221 -29.29 29.09 -27.75
C ASN A 221 -30.04 28.84 -26.42
N PHE A 222 -31.26 28.31 -26.48
CA PHE A 222 -32.04 27.89 -25.33
C PHE A 222 -31.39 26.77 -24.51
N ILE A 223 -30.82 25.74 -25.14
CA ILE A 223 -30.12 24.67 -24.42
C ILE A 223 -28.82 25.21 -23.82
N GLY A 224 -28.10 26.07 -24.55
CA GLY A 224 -26.94 26.78 -24.01
C GLY A 224 -27.29 27.61 -22.77
N ALA A 225 -28.43 28.31 -22.79
CA ALA A 225 -28.94 29.04 -21.64
C ALA A 225 -29.31 28.10 -20.48
N ILE A 226 -29.98 26.97 -20.74
CA ILE A 226 -30.29 25.96 -19.70
C ILE A 226 -29.01 25.45 -19.04
N ILE A 227 -27.99 25.07 -19.83
CA ILE A 227 -26.70 24.62 -19.29
C ILE A 227 -26.05 25.73 -18.47
N GLY A 228 -26.05 26.97 -18.96
CA GLY A 228 -25.56 28.14 -18.24
C GLY A 228 -26.26 28.33 -16.89
N PHE A 229 -27.60 28.26 -16.84
CA PHE A 229 -28.38 28.33 -15.61
C PHE A 229 -28.13 27.13 -14.69
N LEU A 230 -27.92 25.92 -15.21
CA LEU A 230 -27.57 24.73 -14.44
C LEU A 230 -26.21 24.89 -13.75
N VAL A 231 -25.20 25.38 -14.48
CA VAL A 231 -23.87 25.64 -13.92
C VAL A 231 -23.93 26.74 -12.86
N VAL A 232 -24.58 27.87 -13.15
CA VAL A 232 -24.79 28.95 -12.17
C VAL A 232 -25.55 28.45 -10.95
N GLY A 233 -26.58 27.61 -11.16
CA GLY A 233 -27.35 26.97 -10.09
C GLY A 233 -26.50 26.04 -9.24
N ALA A 234 -25.64 25.22 -9.84
CA ALA A 234 -24.71 24.34 -9.12
C ALA A 234 -23.73 25.13 -8.25
N PHE A 235 -23.16 26.22 -8.77
CA PHE A 235 -22.34 27.15 -7.99
C PHE A 235 -23.15 27.80 -6.86
N GLY A 236 -24.39 28.22 -7.13
CA GLY A 236 -25.31 28.72 -6.12
C GLY A 236 -25.53 27.72 -4.98
N VAL A 237 -25.77 26.45 -5.30
CA VAL A 237 -25.94 25.38 -4.29
C VAL A 237 -24.68 25.22 -3.43
N VAL A 238 -23.49 25.24 -4.02
CA VAL A 238 -22.22 25.14 -3.27
C VAL A 238 -22.03 26.34 -2.34
N ILE A 239 -22.32 27.55 -2.83
CA ILE A 239 -22.17 28.80 -2.05
C ILE A 239 -23.18 28.86 -0.91
N PHE A 240 -24.40 28.39 -1.13
CA PHE A 240 -25.50 28.44 -0.17
C PHE A 240 -25.75 27.12 0.56
N ILE A 241 -24.78 26.20 0.59
CA ILE A 241 -25.00 24.84 1.11
C ILE A 241 -25.41 24.82 2.59
N GLU A 242 -24.80 25.68 3.41
CA GLU A 242 -25.15 25.85 4.83
C GLU A 242 -26.57 26.42 4.99
N PRO A 243 -26.92 27.58 4.37
CA PRO A 243 -28.28 28.11 4.42
C PRO A 243 -29.36 27.16 3.84
N LEU A 244 -29.03 26.42 2.77
CA LEU A 244 -29.94 25.48 2.10
C LEU A 244 -30.20 24.23 2.94
N SER A 245 -29.24 23.80 3.77
CA SER A 245 -29.36 22.61 4.62
C SER A 245 -30.53 22.69 5.61
N ASP A 246 -30.98 23.90 5.95
CA ASP A 246 -32.10 24.13 6.86
C ASP A 246 -33.48 24.13 6.22
N PHE A 247 -33.56 24.20 4.89
CA PHE A 247 -34.83 24.23 4.17
C PHE A 247 -35.56 22.87 4.21
N GLY A 248 -36.87 22.91 4.45
CA GLY A 248 -37.74 21.72 4.53
C GLY A 248 -37.63 20.73 3.35
N PRO A 249 -37.55 21.19 2.08
CA PRO A 249 -37.31 20.32 0.93
C PRO A 249 -35.99 19.54 1.00
N VAL A 250 -34.92 20.14 1.51
CA VAL A 250 -33.61 19.47 1.67
C VAL A 250 -33.66 18.42 2.78
N LYS A 251 -34.38 18.68 3.87
CA LYS A 251 -34.65 17.70 4.95
C LYS A 251 -35.58 16.56 4.54
N TRP A 252 -36.40 16.74 3.51
CA TRP A 252 -37.18 15.67 2.89
C TRP A 252 -36.31 14.85 1.93
N LEU A 253 -35.52 15.54 1.09
CA LEU A 253 -34.53 14.93 0.20
C LEU A 253 -33.58 14.03 1.00
N SER A 254 -33.02 14.50 2.12
CA SER A 254 -32.10 13.73 2.96
C SER A 254 -32.73 12.46 3.55
N ARG A 255 -34.04 12.46 3.82
CA ARG A 255 -34.79 11.27 4.27
C ARG A 255 -35.02 10.27 3.13
N VAL A 256 -35.39 10.75 1.95
CA VAL A 256 -35.52 9.91 0.74
C VAL A 256 -34.17 9.30 0.38
N PHE A 257 -33.11 10.10 0.43
CA PHE A 257 -31.74 9.65 0.26
C PHE A 257 -31.32 8.67 1.36
N GLY A 258 -31.67 8.88 2.63
CA GLY A 258 -31.37 7.92 3.71
C GLY A 258 -31.97 6.53 3.48
N SER A 259 -33.17 6.45 2.90
CA SER A 259 -33.78 5.18 2.46
C SER A 259 -33.09 4.61 1.22
N GLY A 260 -32.74 5.45 0.25
CA GLY A 260 -31.96 5.06 -0.94
C GLY A 260 -30.56 4.55 -0.60
N ALA A 261 -29.90 5.10 0.42
CA ALA A 261 -28.58 4.69 0.90
C ALA A 261 -28.59 3.23 1.37
N LYS A 262 -29.64 2.80 2.07
CA LYS A 262 -29.79 1.42 2.52
C LYS A 262 -29.93 0.45 1.34
N ALA A 263 -30.70 0.83 0.31
CA ALA A 263 -30.84 0.05 -0.92
C ALA A 263 -29.56 0.05 -1.77
N ALA A 264 -28.71 1.07 -1.65
CA ALA A 264 -27.43 1.20 -2.35
C ALA A 264 -26.24 0.51 -1.67
N ARG A 265 -26.41 -0.04 -0.46
CA ARG A 265 -25.37 -0.84 0.23
C ARG A 265 -24.70 -1.92 -0.63
N PRO A 266 -25.41 -2.77 -1.42
CA PRO A 266 -24.76 -3.75 -2.28
C PRO A 266 -23.91 -3.11 -3.37
N LEU A 267 -24.31 -1.94 -3.86
CA LEU A 267 -23.56 -1.18 -4.85
C LEU A 267 -22.29 -0.57 -4.24
N ALA A 268 -22.38 -0.04 -3.01
CA ALA A 268 -21.21 0.38 -2.23
C ALA A 268 -20.22 -0.77 -2.01
N ALA A 269 -20.72 -1.95 -1.61
CA ALA A 269 -19.92 -3.14 -1.42
C ALA A 269 -19.27 -3.62 -2.73
N THR A 270 -19.94 -3.43 -3.87
CA THR A 270 -19.39 -3.75 -5.19
C THR A 270 -18.23 -2.80 -5.53
N TYR A 271 -18.40 -1.50 -5.31
CA TYR A 271 -17.31 -0.54 -5.52
C TYR A 271 -16.12 -0.80 -4.59
N ASP A 272 -16.37 -1.10 -3.32
CA ASP A 272 -15.31 -1.46 -2.37
C ASP A 272 -14.59 -2.76 -2.77
N ALA A 273 -15.31 -3.75 -3.29
CA ALA A 273 -14.71 -4.98 -3.81
C ALA A 273 -13.85 -4.72 -5.05
N VAL A 274 -14.30 -3.87 -5.97
CA VAL A 274 -13.52 -3.46 -7.15
C VAL A 274 -12.28 -2.68 -6.73
N ASP A 275 -12.43 -1.70 -5.83
CA ASP A 275 -11.30 -0.90 -5.35
C ASP A 275 -10.29 -1.78 -4.61
N THR A 276 -10.76 -2.70 -3.76
CA THR A 276 -9.92 -3.70 -3.09
C THR A 276 -9.22 -4.62 -4.08
N PHE A 277 -9.89 -5.04 -5.16
CA PHE A 277 -9.27 -5.86 -6.20
C PHE A 277 -8.17 -5.07 -6.94
N LEU A 278 -8.43 -3.83 -7.34
CA LEU A 278 -7.46 -2.96 -8.00
C LEU A 278 -6.23 -2.76 -7.10
N VAL A 279 -6.44 -2.36 -5.85
CA VAL A 279 -5.35 -2.02 -4.93
C VAL A 279 -4.58 -3.26 -4.45
N ARG A 280 -5.25 -4.35 -4.08
CA ARG A 280 -4.59 -5.51 -3.46
C ARG A 280 -4.13 -6.57 -4.43
N ILE A 281 -4.69 -6.61 -5.65
CA ILE A 281 -4.31 -7.57 -6.68
C ILE A 281 -3.53 -6.87 -7.77
N VAL A 282 -4.15 -5.93 -8.48
CA VAL A 282 -3.59 -5.37 -9.71
C VAL A 282 -2.38 -4.47 -9.43
N ALA A 283 -2.43 -3.61 -8.40
CA ALA A 283 -1.27 -2.78 -8.04
C ALA A 283 -0.08 -3.64 -7.53
N VAL A 284 -0.37 -4.73 -6.83
CA VAL A 284 0.65 -5.68 -6.36
C VAL A 284 1.27 -6.44 -7.55
N MET A 285 0.47 -6.82 -8.56
CA MET A 285 0.98 -7.35 -9.82
C MET A 285 1.92 -6.36 -10.53
N GLY A 286 1.64 -5.06 -10.43
CA GLY A 286 2.53 -3.98 -10.88
C GLY A 286 3.80 -3.82 -10.05
N GLY A 287 4.00 -4.62 -9.01
CA GLY A 287 5.21 -4.64 -8.17
C GLY A 287 5.20 -3.65 -7.01
N MET A 288 4.06 -3.05 -6.66
CA MET A 288 4.02 -1.98 -5.64
C MET A 288 4.40 -2.44 -4.23
N GLU A 289 4.29 -3.73 -3.91
CA GLU A 289 4.66 -4.27 -2.58
C GLU A 289 6.17 -4.54 -2.41
N HIS A 290 6.99 -4.26 -3.42
CA HIS A 290 8.44 -4.45 -3.30
C HIS A 290 9.10 -3.31 -2.51
N ARG A 291 9.99 -3.71 -1.59
CA ARG A 291 10.74 -2.78 -0.72
C ARG A 291 11.73 -1.89 -1.46
N THR A 292 12.27 -2.38 -2.58
CA THR A 292 13.25 -1.63 -3.37
C THR A 292 12.57 -0.77 -4.42
N VAL A 293 12.84 0.54 -4.40
CA VAL A 293 12.38 1.50 -5.42
C VAL A 293 12.67 0.97 -6.84
N ALA A 294 13.90 0.53 -7.11
CA ALA A 294 14.28 -0.02 -8.42
C ALA A 294 13.42 -1.21 -8.86
N GLY A 295 13.02 -2.08 -7.92
CA GLY A 295 12.12 -3.19 -8.19
C GLY A 295 10.71 -2.74 -8.60
N ARG A 296 10.15 -1.75 -7.89
CA ARG A 296 8.81 -1.20 -8.20
C ARG A 296 8.78 -0.57 -9.59
N TYR A 297 9.74 0.30 -9.88
CA TYR A 297 9.84 0.96 -11.19
C TYR A 297 10.17 -0.02 -12.32
N GLY A 298 11.10 -0.95 -12.09
CA GLY A 298 11.52 -1.91 -13.10
C GLY A 298 10.36 -2.83 -13.52
N ILE A 299 9.56 -3.30 -12.55
CA ILE A 299 8.41 -4.16 -12.83
C ILE A 299 7.28 -3.35 -13.46
N LEU A 300 6.86 -2.23 -12.84
CA LEU A 300 5.75 -1.42 -13.36
C LEU A 300 6.05 -0.88 -14.76
N GLY A 301 7.18 -0.18 -14.91
CA GLY A 301 7.60 0.38 -16.18
C GLY A 301 7.87 -0.68 -17.24
N GLY A 302 8.48 -1.81 -16.85
CA GLY A 302 8.72 -2.94 -17.74
C GLY A 302 7.44 -3.55 -18.28
N LEU A 303 6.46 -3.84 -17.41
CA LEU A 303 5.17 -4.41 -17.81
C LEU A 303 4.37 -3.43 -18.66
N LEU A 304 4.27 -2.17 -18.27
CA LEU A 304 3.56 -1.14 -19.05
C LEU A 304 4.19 -0.94 -20.43
N THR A 305 5.53 -0.96 -20.53
CA THR A 305 6.24 -0.91 -21.82
C THR A 305 5.89 -2.12 -22.68
N CYS A 306 5.96 -3.33 -22.10
CA CYS A 306 5.60 -4.55 -22.82
C CYS A 306 4.15 -4.52 -23.28
N PHE A 307 3.21 -4.02 -22.47
CA PHE A 307 1.81 -3.90 -22.86
C PHE A 307 1.58 -2.86 -23.96
N CYS A 308 2.29 -1.74 -23.96
CA CYS A 308 2.24 -0.78 -25.07
C CYS A 308 2.76 -1.41 -26.37
N LEU A 309 3.91 -2.08 -26.30
CA LEU A 309 4.51 -2.73 -27.47
C LEU A 309 3.65 -3.90 -27.97
N LEU A 310 3.11 -4.72 -27.07
CA LEU A 310 2.16 -5.77 -27.43
C LEU A 310 0.89 -5.18 -28.04
N GLY A 311 0.34 -4.11 -27.47
CA GLY A 311 -0.76 -3.37 -28.07
C GLY A 311 -0.43 -2.94 -29.50
N TRP A 312 0.76 -2.37 -29.69
CA TRP A 312 1.21 -1.88 -30.99
C TRP A 312 1.43 -2.98 -32.04
N TYR A 313 2.09 -4.08 -31.68
CA TYR A 313 2.49 -5.11 -32.66
C TYR A 313 1.49 -6.26 -32.78
N LEU A 314 0.61 -6.47 -31.79
CA LEU A 314 -0.44 -7.47 -31.92
C LEU A 314 -1.53 -6.99 -32.88
N PRO A 315 -2.31 -7.95 -33.42
CA PRO A 315 -3.51 -7.64 -34.19
C PRO A 315 -4.44 -6.76 -33.36
N PRO A 316 -5.10 -5.76 -33.96
CA PRO A 316 -5.96 -4.81 -33.24
C PRO A 316 -6.89 -5.43 -32.19
N ARG A 317 -7.55 -6.56 -32.50
CA ARG A 317 -8.42 -7.26 -31.55
C ARG A 317 -7.70 -7.77 -30.31
N LEU A 318 -6.50 -8.32 -30.49
CA LEU A 318 -5.69 -8.88 -29.42
C LEU A 318 -4.84 -7.81 -28.72
N GLY A 319 -4.44 -6.75 -29.44
CA GLY A 319 -3.69 -5.61 -28.92
C GLY A 319 -4.48 -4.76 -27.92
N LEU A 320 -5.82 -4.73 -28.02
CA LEU A 320 -6.69 -4.11 -27.02
C LEU A 320 -6.55 -4.74 -25.63
N ILE A 321 -6.36 -6.07 -25.54
CA ILE A 321 -6.30 -6.79 -24.27
C ILE A 321 -5.13 -6.30 -23.38
N PRO A 322 -3.85 -6.34 -23.83
CA PRO A 322 -2.74 -5.83 -23.03
C PRO A 322 -2.88 -4.33 -22.77
N CYS A 323 -3.46 -3.54 -23.69
CA CYS A 323 -3.68 -2.12 -23.43
C CYS A 323 -4.66 -1.87 -22.28
N VAL A 324 -5.78 -2.61 -22.23
CA VAL A 324 -6.75 -2.54 -21.13
C VAL A 324 -6.11 -2.99 -19.82
N ILE A 325 -5.31 -4.06 -19.83
CA ILE A 325 -4.58 -4.52 -18.64
C ILE A 325 -3.60 -3.45 -18.16
N GLY A 326 -2.86 -2.81 -19.08
CA GLY A 326 -1.94 -1.71 -18.75
C GLY A 326 -2.67 -0.49 -18.16
N LEU A 327 -3.83 -0.12 -18.72
CA LEU A 327 -4.66 0.97 -18.20
C LEU A 327 -5.18 0.65 -16.79
N LEU A 328 -5.69 -0.57 -16.56
CA LEU A 328 -6.13 -1.02 -15.24
C LEU A 328 -4.98 -1.00 -14.22
N MET A 329 -3.77 -1.36 -14.64
CA MET A 329 -2.57 -1.31 -13.79
C MET A 329 -2.21 0.13 -13.41
N ALA A 330 -2.23 1.08 -14.36
CA ALA A 330 -2.02 2.50 -14.07
C ALA A 330 -3.06 3.06 -13.09
N ILE A 331 -4.34 2.75 -13.29
CA ILE A 331 -5.43 3.15 -12.38
C ILE A 331 -5.23 2.55 -10.99
N SER A 332 -4.83 1.28 -10.93
CA SER A 332 -4.65 0.56 -9.66
C SER A 332 -3.54 1.13 -8.79
N VAL A 333 -2.42 1.56 -9.41
CA VAL A 333 -1.33 2.24 -8.69
C VAL A 333 -1.81 3.60 -8.14
N SER A 334 -2.58 4.35 -8.92
CA SER A 334 -3.20 5.61 -8.46
C SER A 334 -4.16 5.40 -7.28
N ARG A 335 -5.00 4.36 -7.33
CA ARG A 335 -5.90 4.00 -6.22
C ARG A 335 -5.13 3.57 -4.97
N LEU A 336 -4.06 2.80 -5.12
CA LEU A 336 -3.18 2.43 -4.00
C LEU A 336 -2.57 3.67 -3.35
N TRP A 337 -2.08 4.62 -4.15
CA TRP A 337 -1.53 5.87 -3.62
C TRP A 337 -2.58 6.66 -2.83
N SER A 338 -3.81 6.75 -3.32
CA SER A 338 -4.92 7.39 -2.59
C SER A 338 -5.18 6.73 -1.22
N TRP A 339 -5.22 5.39 -1.15
CA TRP A 339 -5.44 4.67 0.10
C TRP A 339 -4.35 4.94 1.14
N VAL A 340 -3.09 4.88 0.70
CA VAL A 340 -1.93 5.14 1.57
C VAL A 340 -1.97 6.57 2.08
N GLU A 341 -2.43 7.50 1.26
CA GLU A 341 -2.51 8.91 1.62
C GLU A 341 -3.61 9.21 2.64
N ASP A 342 -4.77 8.56 2.50
CA ASP A 342 -5.86 8.64 3.47
C ASP A 342 -5.46 8.01 4.81
N ASP A 343 -4.80 6.84 4.77
CA ASP A 343 -4.29 6.16 5.96
C ASP A 343 -3.23 7.00 6.70
N ARG A 344 -2.34 7.68 5.96
CA ARG A 344 -1.35 8.60 6.54
C ARG A 344 -1.99 9.80 7.23
N ALA A 345 -3.05 10.35 6.64
CA ALA A 345 -3.79 11.44 7.26
C ALA A 345 -4.41 10.99 8.59
N LEU A 346 -5.00 9.79 8.61
CA LEU A 346 -5.54 9.20 9.82
C LEU A 346 -4.45 8.95 10.87
N ALA A 347 -3.31 8.40 10.46
CA ALA A 347 -2.19 8.09 11.35
C ALA A 347 -1.57 9.33 11.98
N ALA A 348 -1.49 10.44 11.25
CA ALA A 348 -1.04 11.71 11.79
C ALA A 348 -2.00 12.26 12.88
N LEU A 349 -3.29 11.96 12.80
CA LEU A 349 -4.29 12.35 13.80
C LEU A 349 -4.34 11.40 15.00
N THR A 350 -4.00 10.13 14.81
CA THR A 350 -4.03 9.10 15.86
C THR A 350 -2.67 8.79 16.46
N ASP A 351 -1.65 9.57 16.12
CA ASP A 351 -0.25 9.40 16.54
C ASP A 351 0.29 7.99 16.23
N PHE A 352 0.00 7.51 15.02
CA PHE A 352 0.46 6.21 14.50
C PHE A 352 0.12 5.01 15.40
N LYS A 353 -0.94 5.12 16.23
CA LYS A 353 -1.34 4.03 17.13
C LYS A 353 -1.59 2.73 16.34
N PRO A 354 -0.97 1.61 16.72
CA PRO A 354 -1.10 0.33 16.01
C PRO A 354 -2.51 -0.27 16.13
N THR A 355 -3.33 0.24 17.05
CA THR A 355 -4.73 -0.16 17.25
C THR A 355 -5.71 0.58 16.32
N THR A 356 -5.24 1.55 15.54
CA THR A 356 -6.08 2.30 14.59
C THR A 356 -6.30 1.46 13.31
N PRO A 357 -7.51 1.41 12.74
CA PRO A 357 -7.82 0.55 11.60
C PRO A 357 -7.29 1.12 10.28
N TYR A 358 -5.99 1.04 10.05
CA TYR A 358 -5.38 1.41 8.76
C TYR A 358 -5.71 0.39 7.67
N ARG A 359 -5.94 0.86 6.43
CA ARG A 359 -6.23 -0.01 5.28
C ARG A 359 -4.95 -0.67 4.74
N THR A 360 -3.81 0.00 4.83
CA THR A 360 -2.52 -0.36 4.24
C THR A 360 -1.33 -0.07 5.17
N ASP A 361 -0.21 -0.74 4.90
CA ASP A 361 1.07 -0.44 5.55
C ASP A 361 1.66 0.85 4.92
N MET A 362 1.70 1.97 5.66
CA MET A 362 2.09 3.32 5.18
C MET A 362 3.59 3.49 4.82
N ARG A 363 4.27 2.43 4.40
CA ARG A 363 5.74 2.34 4.28
C ARG A 363 6.35 3.31 3.27
N GLU A 364 5.70 3.53 2.14
CA GLU A 364 6.31 4.15 0.95
C GLU A 364 5.40 5.19 0.31
N ASP A 365 5.96 6.23 -0.30
CA ASP A 365 5.21 7.21 -1.10
C ASP A 365 5.18 6.74 -2.57
N TYR A 366 3.99 6.41 -3.06
CA TYR A 366 3.76 5.87 -4.42
C TYR A 366 3.47 6.96 -5.46
N ARG A 367 3.72 8.24 -5.13
CA ARG A 367 3.49 9.37 -6.03
C ARG A 367 4.18 9.18 -7.38
N ASP A 368 5.46 8.84 -7.35
CA ASP A 368 6.27 8.83 -8.56
C ASP A 368 5.95 7.59 -9.44
N GLU A 369 5.63 6.45 -8.84
CA GLU A 369 5.09 5.27 -9.54
C GLU A 369 3.71 5.56 -10.18
N THR A 370 2.87 6.36 -9.50
CA THR A 370 1.60 6.83 -10.06
C THR A 370 1.82 7.74 -11.26
N LEU A 371 2.76 8.68 -11.17
CA LEU A 371 3.14 9.54 -12.29
C LEU A 371 3.68 8.74 -13.47
N LEU A 372 4.45 7.68 -13.23
CA LEU A 372 4.88 6.75 -14.27
C LEU A 372 3.68 6.06 -14.93
N GLY A 373 2.74 5.54 -14.13
CA GLY A 373 1.49 4.96 -14.65
C GLY A 373 0.73 5.92 -15.55
N PHE A 374 0.54 7.17 -15.11
CA PHE A 374 -0.10 8.21 -15.92
C PHE A 374 0.68 8.59 -17.17
N ALA A 375 2.01 8.61 -17.13
CA ALA A 375 2.83 8.83 -18.31
C ALA A 375 2.54 7.77 -19.38
N PHE A 376 2.39 6.50 -18.99
CA PHE A 376 2.04 5.41 -19.91
C PHE A 376 0.60 5.50 -20.45
N VAL A 377 -0.34 6.12 -19.74
CA VAL A 377 -1.70 6.35 -20.26
C VAL A 377 -1.67 7.17 -21.56
N PHE A 378 -0.74 8.13 -21.69
CA PHE A 378 -0.56 8.90 -22.92
C PHE A 378 -0.11 8.07 -24.12
N PHE A 379 0.50 6.91 -23.90
CA PHE A 379 0.86 5.97 -24.96
C PHE A 379 -0.23 4.92 -25.18
N LEU A 380 -0.82 4.40 -24.11
CA LEU A 380 -1.85 3.36 -24.16
C LEU A 380 -3.12 3.84 -24.90
N ILE A 381 -3.61 5.05 -24.61
CA ILE A 381 -4.87 5.54 -25.21
C ILE A 381 -4.79 5.66 -26.75
N PRO A 382 -3.77 6.31 -27.35
CA PRO A 382 -3.62 6.34 -28.81
C PRO A 382 -3.57 4.95 -29.45
N ILE A 383 -2.86 4.02 -28.81
CA ILE A 383 -2.76 2.62 -29.29
C ILE A 383 -4.14 1.94 -29.21
N MET A 384 -4.87 2.13 -28.11
CA MET A 384 -6.24 1.62 -27.99
C MET A 384 -7.18 2.21 -29.03
N MET A 385 -7.05 3.49 -29.38
CA MET A 385 -7.90 4.13 -30.40
C MET A 385 -7.62 3.57 -31.80
N ARG A 386 -6.33 3.39 -32.15
CA ARG A 386 -5.91 2.68 -33.36
C ARG A 386 -6.49 1.27 -33.39
N ASP A 387 -6.34 0.54 -32.29
CA ASP A 387 -6.79 -0.85 -32.23
C ASP A 387 -8.31 -0.95 -32.28
N ALA A 388 -9.04 -0.07 -31.60
CA ALA A 388 -10.49 0.00 -31.68
C ALA A 388 -10.94 0.27 -33.12
N HIS A 389 -10.28 1.18 -33.82
CA HIS A 389 -10.56 1.50 -35.22
C HIS A 389 -10.44 0.27 -36.13
N TRP A 390 -9.34 -0.46 -36.02
CA TRP A 390 -9.05 -1.61 -36.88
C TRP A 390 -9.61 -2.94 -36.38
N SER A 391 -10.09 -3.02 -35.14
CA SER A 391 -10.59 -4.27 -34.54
C SER A 391 -11.86 -4.80 -35.20
N GLY A 392 -12.64 -3.93 -35.84
CA GLY A 392 -13.98 -4.27 -36.32
C GLY A 392 -15.02 -4.46 -35.22
N TYR A 393 -14.71 -4.23 -33.94
CA TYR A 393 -15.68 -4.30 -32.85
C TYR A 393 -16.71 -3.16 -32.88
N PHE A 394 -16.37 -2.04 -33.52
CA PHE A 394 -17.15 -0.80 -33.50
C PHE A 394 -17.53 -0.30 -34.91
N GLY A 395 -17.58 -1.20 -35.91
CA GLY A 395 -17.90 -0.90 -37.31
C GLY A 395 -16.99 -1.62 -38.29
N SER A 396 -17.44 -1.84 -39.53
CA SER A 396 -16.59 -2.39 -40.60
C SER A 396 -15.58 -1.31 -41.04
N PRO A 397 -14.26 -1.60 -41.12
CA PRO A 397 -13.26 -0.63 -41.58
C PRO A 397 -13.48 -0.10 -43.01
N ARG A 398 -14.36 -0.74 -43.80
CA ARG A 398 -14.63 -0.38 -45.21
C ARG A 398 -15.88 0.49 -45.41
N ASP A 399 -16.95 0.25 -44.65
CA ASP A 399 -18.26 0.87 -44.91
C ASP A 399 -18.71 1.82 -43.78
N ASP A 400 -18.35 1.52 -42.52
CA ASP A 400 -18.69 2.28 -41.30
C ASP A 400 -17.45 2.48 -40.42
N ALA A 401 -16.37 2.95 -41.05
CA ALA A 401 -15.07 3.07 -40.40
C ALA A 401 -15.14 4.04 -39.21
N MET A 402 -14.61 3.61 -38.06
CA MET A 402 -14.69 4.40 -36.83
C MET A 402 -14.08 5.80 -37.01
N PHE A 403 -12.88 5.90 -37.59
CA PHE A 403 -12.21 7.16 -37.91
C PHE A 403 -11.98 7.26 -39.42
N LYS A 404 -11.92 8.48 -39.96
CA LYS A 404 -11.46 8.74 -41.33
C LYS A 404 -9.97 8.99 -41.27
N LEU A 405 -9.20 8.24 -42.05
CA LEU A 405 -7.74 8.31 -42.06
C LEU A 405 -7.25 9.17 -43.25
N PRO A 406 -6.11 9.86 -43.10
CA PRO A 406 -5.49 10.59 -44.20
C PRO A 406 -5.04 9.63 -45.32
N ALA A 407 -4.88 10.16 -46.53
CA ALA A 407 -4.41 9.37 -47.67
C ALA A 407 -2.94 8.94 -47.46
N GLY A 408 -2.71 7.63 -47.27
CA GLY A 408 -1.39 7.03 -47.06
C GLY A 408 -1.30 6.14 -45.82
N PRO A 409 -0.14 5.51 -45.57
CA PRO A 409 0.08 4.71 -44.36
C PRO A 409 0.09 5.60 -43.11
N VAL A 410 -0.70 5.24 -42.10
CA VAL A 410 -0.81 5.99 -40.84
C VAL A 410 0.13 5.39 -39.80
N SER A 411 1.05 6.20 -39.29
CA SER A 411 2.08 5.83 -38.32
C SER A 411 1.62 6.02 -36.87
N PHE A 412 2.42 5.55 -35.90
CA PHE A 412 2.18 5.81 -34.47
C PHE A 412 2.10 7.32 -34.17
N LEU A 413 2.97 8.11 -34.78
CA LEU A 413 3.04 9.55 -34.54
C LEU A 413 1.77 10.28 -34.99
N ASP A 414 1.06 9.75 -35.98
CA ASP A 414 -0.22 10.32 -36.43
C ASP A 414 -1.33 10.09 -35.41
N TRP A 415 -1.41 8.88 -34.82
CA TRP A 415 -2.35 8.57 -33.73
C TRP A 415 -2.02 9.33 -32.46
N PHE A 416 -0.73 9.39 -32.09
CA PHE A 416 -0.26 10.13 -30.94
C PHE A 416 -0.48 11.64 -31.11
N GLY A 417 -0.20 12.19 -32.30
CA GLY A 417 -0.44 13.59 -32.64
C GLY A 417 -1.91 13.95 -32.65
N TYR A 418 -2.77 13.10 -33.24
CA TYR A 418 -4.22 13.26 -33.19
C TYR A 418 -4.73 13.31 -31.74
N PHE A 419 -4.33 12.35 -30.91
CA PHE A 419 -4.69 12.34 -29.51
C PHE A 419 -4.15 13.56 -28.76
N GLY A 420 -2.91 13.98 -29.02
CA GLY A 420 -2.31 15.18 -28.45
C GLY A 420 -3.11 16.46 -28.76
N ILE A 421 -3.57 16.62 -30.00
CA ILE A 421 -4.46 17.73 -30.37
C ILE A 421 -5.83 17.58 -29.71
N ALA A 422 -6.38 16.37 -29.66
CA ALA A 422 -7.65 16.12 -29.00
C ALA A 422 -7.60 16.43 -27.50
N LEU A 423 -6.47 16.20 -26.83
CA LEU A 423 -6.21 16.59 -25.45
C LEU A 423 -5.98 18.08 -25.27
N ALA A 424 -5.25 18.73 -26.18
CA ALA A 424 -5.05 20.18 -26.14
C ALA A 424 -6.40 20.93 -26.16
N LYS A 425 -7.38 20.41 -26.89
CA LYS A 425 -8.77 20.93 -26.89
C LYS A 425 -9.54 20.64 -25.60
N ALA A 426 -9.10 19.69 -24.77
CA ALA A 426 -9.79 19.35 -23.52
C ALA A 426 -9.33 20.18 -22.33
N VAL A 427 -8.08 20.68 -22.36
CA VAL A 427 -7.53 21.50 -21.27
C VAL A 427 -8.11 22.92 -21.34
N PRO A 428 -8.78 23.44 -20.29
CA PRO A 428 -9.41 24.78 -20.33
C PRO A 428 -8.46 25.94 -20.67
N ILE A 429 -7.17 25.78 -20.35
CA ILE A 429 -6.09 26.75 -20.63
C ILE A 429 -5.54 26.59 -22.06
N VAL A 430 -5.98 25.60 -22.83
CA VAL A 430 -5.50 25.33 -24.20
C VAL A 430 -6.66 25.23 -25.20
N ASP A 431 -7.90 25.41 -24.74
CA ASP A 431 -9.15 25.39 -25.53
C ASP A 431 -9.20 26.46 -26.65
N TRP A 432 -8.33 27.47 -26.62
CA TRP A 432 -8.11 28.35 -27.78
C TRP A 432 -7.54 27.62 -29.01
N ALA A 433 -7.04 26.39 -28.87
CA ALA A 433 -6.65 25.56 -30.00
C ALA A 433 -7.82 25.35 -30.99
N GLU A 434 -9.05 25.28 -30.49
CA GLU A 434 -10.25 25.22 -31.33
C GLU A 434 -10.54 26.57 -32.00
N ILE A 435 -10.36 27.68 -31.28
CA ILE A 435 -10.50 29.05 -31.80
C ILE A 435 -9.53 29.32 -32.97
N TYR A 436 -8.32 28.76 -32.92
CA TYR A 436 -7.29 28.88 -33.97
C TYR A 436 -7.33 27.76 -35.02
N ASN A 437 -8.38 26.93 -35.05
CA ASN A 437 -8.56 25.83 -35.99
C ASN A 437 -7.41 24.79 -35.98
N PHE A 438 -6.69 24.62 -34.87
CA PHE A 438 -5.68 23.57 -34.76
C PHE A 438 -6.35 22.18 -34.87
N GLY A 439 -5.86 21.38 -35.82
CA GLY A 439 -6.38 20.04 -36.09
C GLY A 439 -7.78 19.98 -36.71
N GLN A 440 -8.26 21.07 -37.33
CA GLN A 440 -9.39 20.99 -38.25
C GLN A 440 -8.89 20.85 -39.70
N PRO A 441 -9.56 20.07 -40.56
CA PRO A 441 -9.21 20.02 -41.97
C PRO A 441 -9.36 21.42 -42.58
N ARG A 442 -8.28 21.97 -43.13
CA ARG A 442 -8.34 23.20 -43.92
C ARG A 442 -9.23 22.91 -45.14
N GLY A 443 -10.06 23.88 -45.53
CA GLY A 443 -11.22 23.76 -46.46
C GLY A 443 -10.91 23.27 -47.88
N ASP A 444 -9.69 22.84 -48.13
CA ASP A 444 -9.09 22.39 -49.36
C ASP A 444 -8.80 20.87 -49.29
N GLY A 445 -9.84 20.07 -49.03
CA GLY A 445 -10.08 18.71 -49.56
C GLY A 445 -9.08 17.57 -49.30
N ALA A 446 -7.88 17.83 -48.81
CA ALA A 446 -6.84 16.85 -48.52
C ALA A 446 -6.46 16.96 -47.04
N GLY A 447 -7.34 16.47 -46.17
CA GLY A 447 -7.08 16.44 -44.74
C GLY A 447 -5.93 15.47 -44.43
N HIS A 448 -4.75 16.00 -44.07
CA HIS A 448 -3.63 15.21 -43.55
C HIS A 448 -3.84 14.73 -42.09
N LEU A 449 -5.08 14.69 -41.61
CA LEU A 449 -5.42 14.49 -40.20
C LEU A 449 -6.48 13.39 -40.05
N ILE A 450 -6.40 12.65 -38.95
CA ILE A 450 -7.43 11.68 -38.53
C ILE A 450 -8.70 12.47 -38.15
N ASP A 451 -9.84 12.08 -38.71
CA ASP A 451 -11.14 12.74 -38.49
C ASP A 451 -12.21 11.72 -38.03
N PHE A 452 -13.36 12.21 -37.57
CA PHE A 452 -14.47 11.37 -37.11
C PHE A 452 -15.16 10.67 -38.29
N GLY A 453 -15.17 9.33 -38.25
CA GLY A 453 -15.86 8.48 -39.23
C GLY A 453 -17.25 8.03 -38.81
N SER A 454 -17.52 7.92 -37.51
CA SER A 454 -18.77 7.40 -36.97
C SER A 454 -19.11 7.97 -35.58
N VAL A 455 -20.29 7.65 -35.06
CA VAL A 455 -20.68 7.99 -33.68
C VAL A 455 -19.72 7.32 -32.66
N ALA A 456 -19.21 6.13 -32.98
CA ALA A 456 -18.29 5.41 -32.12
C ALA A 456 -16.94 6.13 -31.95
N SER A 457 -16.38 6.79 -32.98
CA SER A 457 -15.16 7.59 -32.79
C SER A 457 -15.38 8.80 -31.91
N ARG A 458 -16.56 9.43 -32.00
CA ARG A 458 -16.91 10.55 -31.12
C ARG A 458 -16.98 10.11 -29.66
N HIS A 459 -17.61 8.96 -29.39
CA HIS A 459 -17.63 8.38 -28.04
C HIS A 459 -16.25 7.95 -27.55
N ALA A 460 -15.42 7.37 -28.42
CA ALA A 460 -14.06 6.97 -28.03
C ALA A 460 -13.18 8.17 -27.70
N VAL A 461 -13.24 9.24 -28.50
CA VAL A 461 -12.51 10.49 -28.19
C VAL A 461 -13.07 11.15 -26.94
N PHE A 462 -14.39 11.16 -26.75
CA PHE A 462 -15.01 11.65 -25.52
C PHE A 462 -14.53 10.88 -24.29
N MET A 463 -14.55 9.54 -24.34
CA MET A 463 -14.09 8.68 -23.23
C MET A 463 -12.59 8.84 -22.97
N ALA A 464 -11.78 8.96 -24.02
CA ALA A 464 -10.35 9.22 -23.92
C ALA A 464 -10.07 10.56 -23.22
N ARG A 465 -10.80 11.62 -23.62
CA ARG A 465 -10.72 12.94 -22.98
C ARG A 465 -11.18 12.88 -21.53
N ALA A 466 -12.37 12.34 -21.27
CA ALA A 466 -12.91 12.22 -19.91
C ALA A 466 -11.96 11.44 -19.00
N THR A 467 -11.30 10.40 -19.51
CA THR A 467 -10.31 9.63 -18.74
C THR A 467 -9.09 10.48 -18.38
N VAL A 468 -8.53 11.23 -19.33
CA VAL A 468 -7.38 12.11 -19.06
C VAL A 468 -7.78 13.29 -18.18
N ASP A 469 -8.95 13.89 -18.41
CA ASP A 469 -9.46 14.98 -17.58
C ASP A 469 -9.68 14.51 -16.15
N LEU A 470 -10.26 13.33 -15.94
CA LEU A 470 -10.40 12.74 -14.61
C LEU A 470 -9.03 12.50 -13.96
N VAL A 471 -8.04 12.02 -14.71
CA VAL A 471 -6.67 11.84 -14.21
C VAL A 471 -6.02 13.18 -13.86
N LEU A 472 -6.15 14.21 -14.71
CA LEU A 472 -5.59 15.54 -14.48
C LEU A 472 -6.28 16.22 -13.30
N ILE A 473 -7.61 16.21 -13.24
CA ILE A 473 -8.39 16.75 -12.12
C ILE A 473 -8.06 16.00 -10.84
N ALA A 474 -8.01 14.66 -10.86
CA ALA A 474 -7.63 13.88 -9.69
C ALA A 474 -6.21 14.24 -9.23
N SER A 475 -5.25 14.34 -10.14
CA SER A 475 -3.87 14.72 -9.81
C SER A 475 -3.78 16.14 -9.23
N LEU A 476 -4.56 17.08 -9.76
CA LEU A 476 -4.62 18.47 -9.29
C LEU A 476 -5.30 18.57 -7.93
N LEU A 477 -6.47 17.95 -7.76
CA LEU A 477 -7.17 17.88 -6.48
C LEU A 477 -6.31 17.21 -5.41
N GLN A 478 -5.55 16.18 -5.79
CA GLN A 478 -4.63 15.51 -4.89
C GLN A 478 -3.43 16.39 -4.56
N ALA A 479 -2.86 17.13 -5.52
CA ALA A 479 -1.81 18.11 -5.26
C ALA A 479 -2.30 19.24 -4.33
N ILE A 480 -3.52 19.74 -4.55
CA ILE A 480 -4.17 20.74 -3.68
C ILE A 480 -4.44 20.14 -2.31
N SER A 481 -4.94 18.91 -2.23
CA SER A 481 -5.22 18.19 -0.98
C SER A 481 -3.94 18.00 -0.17
N ILE A 482 -2.86 17.51 -0.78
CA ILE A 482 -1.54 17.37 -0.14
C ILE A 482 -1.03 18.73 0.34
N THR A 483 -1.17 19.79 -0.47
CA THR A 483 -0.75 21.14 -0.10
C THR A 483 -1.59 21.68 1.07
N GLY A 484 -2.90 21.52 1.01
CA GLY A 484 -3.87 21.92 2.04
C GLY A 484 -3.64 21.16 3.34
N ARG A 485 -3.40 19.85 3.26
CA ARG A 485 -3.13 18.98 4.40
C ARG A 485 -1.76 19.25 5.02
N ASN A 486 -0.71 19.42 4.23
CA ASN A 486 0.60 19.82 4.75
C ASN A 486 0.51 21.19 5.45
N ARG A 487 -0.32 22.11 4.92
CA ARG A 487 -0.63 23.38 5.57
C ARG A 487 -1.46 23.20 6.84
N GLN A 488 -2.44 22.30 6.85
CA GLN A 488 -3.28 22.00 8.00
C GLN A 488 -2.51 21.31 9.11
N GLN A 489 -1.69 20.30 8.83
CA GLN A 489 -0.78 19.68 9.79
C GLN A 489 0.18 20.73 10.38
N LYS A 490 0.80 21.57 9.55
CA LYS A 490 1.63 22.68 10.06
C LYS A 490 0.84 23.65 10.94
N ARG A 491 -0.43 23.92 10.62
CA ARG A 491 -1.32 24.75 11.45
C ARG A 491 -1.69 24.05 12.77
N LEU A 492 -2.01 22.77 12.75
CA LEU A 492 -2.36 21.97 13.93
C LEU A 492 -1.16 21.82 14.87
N TYR A 493 0.04 21.62 14.32
CA TYR A 493 1.29 21.65 15.07
C TYR A 493 1.57 23.04 15.65
N LYS A 494 1.42 24.11 14.86
CA LYS A 494 1.62 25.51 15.32
C LYS A 494 0.64 25.95 16.38
N ALA A 495 -0.63 25.55 16.27
CA ALA A 495 -1.66 25.83 17.27
C ALA A 495 -1.31 25.22 18.65
N GLY A 496 -0.48 24.18 18.67
CA GLY A 496 0.04 23.53 19.87
C GLY A 496 1.31 24.11 20.47
N THR A 497 2.02 24.95 19.72
CA THR A 497 3.31 25.53 20.10
C THR A 497 3.20 27.02 20.41
N ASP A 498 1.99 27.59 20.37
CA ASP A 498 1.70 28.96 20.77
C ASP A 498 1.70 29.09 22.31
N PRO A 499 2.61 29.88 22.91
CA PRO A 499 2.69 30.07 24.35
C PRO A 499 1.44 30.70 24.99
N GLN A 500 0.59 31.38 24.19
CA GLN A 500 -0.64 32.02 24.68
C GLN A 500 -1.84 31.06 24.73
N ASN A 501 -1.72 29.88 24.13
CA ASN A 501 -2.81 28.91 24.08
C ASN A 501 -2.73 27.97 25.32
N HIS A 502 -3.26 28.43 26.46
CA HIS A 502 -3.27 27.67 27.72
C HIS A 502 -4.15 26.39 27.69
N TYR A 503 -4.92 26.19 26.62
CA TYR A 503 -5.82 25.05 26.45
C TYR A 503 -5.42 24.23 25.22
N ARG A 504 -4.71 23.11 25.48
CA ARG A 504 -4.24 22.04 24.58
C ARG A 504 -2.79 22.18 24.10
N SER A 505 -1.95 21.25 24.56
CA SER A 505 -0.82 20.74 23.77
C SER A 505 -1.29 20.47 22.34
N GLY A 506 -0.45 20.70 21.33
CA GLY A 506 -0.83 20.53 19.92
C GLY A 506 -1.70 19.30 19.67
N LEU A 507 -2.77 19.49 18.89
CA LEU A 507 -3.62 18.37 18.44
C LEU A 507 -2.79 17.28 17.76
N ILE A 508 -1.62 17.65 17.24
CA ILE A 508 -0.54 16.76 16.81
C ILE A 508 0.80 17.31 17.33
N ASP A 509 1.65 16.43 17.82
CA ASP A 509 3.03 16.69 18.30
C ASP A 509 4.10 16.20 17.30
N ARG A 510 3.62 15.60 16.20
CA ARG A 510 4.40 15.01 15.12
C ARG A 510 3.79 15.35 13.75
N LEU A 511 4.66 15.49 12.75
CA LEU A 511 4.36 15.66 11.32
C LEU A 511 4.48 14.33 10.57
N ASP A 512 3.93 14.28 9.36
CA ASP A 512 4.13 13.14 8.46
C ASP A 512 5.64 12.90 8.17
N PRO A 513 6.16 11.65 8.19
CA PRO A 513 7.58 11.33 7.97
C PRO A 513 8.24 11.94 6.71
N PHE A 514 7.48 12.16 5.63
CA PHE A 514 8.00 12.76 4.40
C PHE A 514 8.07 14.29 4.50
N VAL A 515 7.09 14.89 5.19
CA VAL A 515 7.08 16.32 5.51
C VAL A 515 8.16 16.63 6.56
N GLU A 516 8.35 15.73 7.55
CA GLU A 516 9.40 15.79 8.58
C GLU A 516 10.77 16.00 7.95
N LYS A 517 11.16 15.14 7.01
CA LYS A 517 12.46 15.23 6.32
C LYS A 517 12.67 16.57 5.61
N THR A 518 11.63 17.04 4.93
CA THR A 518 11.69 18.27 4.13
C THR A 518 11.74 19.51 5.02
N GLU A 519 10.92 19.55 6.06
CA GLU A 519 10.87 20.67 7.01
C GLU A 519 12.09 20.69 7.94
N LEU A 520 12.61 19.52 8.35
CA LEU A 520 13.85 19.43 9.11
C LEU A 520 15.02 20.00 8.31
N ARG A 521 15.12 19.62 7.03
CA ARG A 521 16.12 20.18 6.12
C ARG A 521 15.94 21.70 5.99
N ARG A 522 14.71 22.19 5.79
CA ARG A 522 14.42 23.63 5.68
C ARG A 522 14.77 24.40 6.96
N ALA A 523 14.45 23.85 8.12
CA ALA A 523 14.78 24.39 9.44
C ALA A 523 16.30 24.43 9.65
N MET A 524 17.00 23.36 9.28
CA MET A 524 18.45 23.26 9.35
C MET A 524 19.17 24.30 8.46
N TYR A 525 18.72 24.48 7.21
CA TYR A 525 19.26 25.53 6.33
C TYR A 525 18.99 26.94 6.87
N ALA A 526 17.81 27.17 7.44
CA ALA A 526 17.45 28.47 7.99
C ALA A 526 18.21 28.79 9.29
N ALA A 527 18.48 27.77 10.10
CA ALA A 527 19.22 27.89 11.35
C ALA A 527 20.75 27.94 11.13
N LEU A 528 21.28 27.64 9.94
CA LEU A 528 22.72 27.70 9.72
C LEU A 528 23.23 29.14 9.88
N LYS A 529 24.22 29.34 10.76
CA LYS A 529 24.83 30.65 11.01
C LYS A 529 25.54 31.15 9.73
N PRO A 530 25.39 32.45 9.37
CA PRO A 530 26.02 32.99 8.16
C PRO A 530 27.54 32.78 8.16
N GLY A 531 28.08 32.27 7.05
CA GLY A 531 29.52 32.06 6.88
C GLY A 531 30.11 30.85 7.63
N LYS A 532 29.28 30.03 8.28
CA LYS A 532 29.73 28.79 8.92
C LYS A 532 29.57 27.60 7.99
N PHE A 533 30.55 26.70 8.00
CA PHE A 533 30.47 25.43 7.28
C PHE A 533 29.53 24.46 8.01
N TRP A 534 29.09 23.44 7.27
CA TRP A 534 28.32 22.35 7.87
C TRP A 534 29.15 21.59 8.91
N PRO A 535 28.55 21.17 10.03
CA PRO A 535 29.23 20.39 11.06
C PRO A 535 29.69 19.01 10.56
N ASP A 536 30.86 18.58 11.04
CA ASP A 536 31.42 17.27 10.76
C ASP A 536 30.80 16.18 11.64
N LYS A 537 31.06 14.90 11.32
CA LYS A 537 30.58 13.74 12.09
C LYS A 537 30.97 13.75 13.57
N SER A 538 32.06 14.43 13.93
CA SER A 538 32.59 14.50 15.29
C SER A 538 32.12 15.73 16.07
N THR A 539 31.29 16.60 15.47
CA THR A 539 30.82 17.81 16.15
C THR A 539 29.92 17.44 17.34
N THR A 540 30.26 17.93 18.53
CA THR A 540 29.47 17.71 19.75
C THR A 540 28.15 18.50 19.71
N ALA A 541 27.15 18.09 20.49
CA ALA A 541 25.87 18.79 20.58
C ALA A 541 26.03 20.28 20.92
N GLN A 542 26.93 20.58 21.86
CA GLN A 542 27.25 21.95 22.27
C GLN A 542 27.95 22.73 21.14
N ALA A 543 28.94 22.15 20.46
CA ALA A 543 29.60 22.82 19.34
C ALA A 543 28.63 23.05 18.15
N ALA A 544 27.74 22.10 17.88
CA ALA A 544 26.70 22.25 16.87
C ALA A 544 25.77 23.43 17.18
N HIS A 545 25.37 23.58 18.45
CA HIS A 545 24.56 24.70 18.92
C HIS A 545 25.33 26.04 18.91
N ASP A 546 26.51 26.10 19.51
CA ASP A 546 27.22 27.36 19.72
C ASP A 546 27.89 27.88 18.43
N GLU A 547 28.37 27.00 17.56
CA GLU A 547 29.20 27.38 16.42
C GLU A 547 28.47 27.32 15.08
N HIS A 548 27.54 26.39 14.88
CA HIS A 548 26.96 26.11 13.56
C HIS A 548 25.50 26.56 13.42
N PHE A 549 24.65 26.35 14.42
CA PHE A 549 23.21 26.62 14.32
C PHE A 549 22.74 27.78 15.23
N ASP A 550 21.82 28.59 14.74
CA ASP A 550 21.04 29.57 15.52
C ASP A 550 19.58 29.10 15.54
N LEU A 551 19.21 28.36 16.59
CA LEU A 551 17.88 27.78 16.73
C LEU A 551 16.79 28.83 16.98
N ARG A 552 17.15 30.07 17.35
CA ARG A 552 16.19 31.17 17.55
C ARG A 552 15.47 31.55 16.27
N VAL A 553 16.08 31.29 15.11
CA VAL A 553 15.46 31.52 13.80
C VAL A 553 14.20 30.66 13.63
N LEU A 554 14.11 29.52 14.30
CA LEU A 554 12.97 28.61 14.22
C LEU A 554 11.70 29.17 14.87
N SER A 555 11.83 30.15 15.79
CA SER A 555 10.67 30.89 16.34
C SER A 555 9.98 31.78 15.31
N LYS A 556 10.61 32.06 14.16
CA LYS A 556 10.06 33.01 13.17
C LYS A 556 8.89 32.39 12.40
N PRO A 557 7.86 33.21 12.03
CA PRO A 557 6.75 32.73 11.22
C PRO A 557 7.26 32.26 9.85
N GLY A 558 7.08 30.97 9.59
CA GLY A 558 7.46 30.34 8.31
C GLY A 558 8.17 28.99 8.46
N TYR A 559 8.76 28.74 9.63
CA TYR A 559 9.44 27.48 9.94
C TYR A 559 8.62 26.63 10.91
N VAL A 560 8.98 25.34 10.99
CA VAL A 560 8.54 24.41 12.03
C VAL A 560 9.58 24.47 13.14
N ASP A 561 9.12 24.72 14.37
CA ASP A 561 10.01 24.81 15.52
C ASP A 561 10.25 23.43 16.13
N PHE A 562 11.29 22.74 15.65
CA PHE A 562 11.65 21.40 16.11
C PHE A 562 12.05 21.33 17.59
N ARG A 563 12.23 22.46 18.28
CA ARG A 563 12.46 22.48 19.74
C ARG A 563 11.23 22.05 20.54
N HIS A 564 10.03 22.17 19.97
CA HIS A 564 8.80 21.72 20.62
C HIS A 564 8.28 20.41 20.01
N TYR A 565 9.12 19.67 19.28
CA TYR A 565 8.74 18.44 18.60
C TYR A 565 8.70 17.24 19.55
N ASN A 566 8.00 16.16 19.20
CA ASN A 566 8.03 14.92 19.97
C ASN A 566 9.48 14.43 20.19
N ALA A 567 9.88 14.24 21.44
CA ALA A 567 11.25 13.92 21.84
C ALA A 567 11.69 12.51 21.42
N GLU A 568 10.81 11.53 21.54
CA GLU A 568 11.07 10.15 21.09
C GLU A 568 11.29 10.11 19.58
N ARG A 569 10.46 10.82 18.81
CA ARG A 569 10.60 10.88 17.36
C ARG A 569 11.86 11.61 16.92
N LEU A 570 12.29 12.67 17.62
CA LEU A 570 13.59 13.32 17.38
C LEU A 570 14.76 12.37 17.65
N ALA A 571 14.70 11.57 18.71
CA ALA A 571 15.73 10.56 19.01
C ALA A 571 15.78 9.48 17.92
N GLN A 572 14.62 8.98 17.48
CA GLN A 572 14.52 8.04 16.35
C GLN A 572 15.10 8.63 15.08
N MET A 573 14.73 9.88 14.75
CA MET A 573 15.29 10.60 13.60
C MET A 573 16.81 10.68 13.69
N HIS A 574 17.37 11.07 14.85
CA HIS A 574 18.82 11.13 15.06
C HIS A 574 19.52 9.76 14.84
N ALA A 575 18.85 8.65 15.15
CA ALA A 575 19.36 7.30 14.88
C ALA A 575 19.19 6.87 13.40
N GLU A 576 18.09 7.24 12.74
CA GLU A 576 17.77 6.89 11.35
C GLU A 576 18.60 7.67 10.31
N TYR A 577 18.88 8.95 10.56
CA TYR A 577 19.56 9.81 9.58
C TYR A 577 21.03 9.42 9.42
N LYS A 578 21.43 9.07 8.19
CA LYS A 578 22.84 8.88 7.82
C LYS A 578 23.59 10.20 7.60
N ASP A 579 22.85 11.29 7.38
CA ASP A 579 23.41 12.63 7.16
C ASP A 579 23.96 13.20 8.48
N PRO A 580 25.29 13.43 8.59
CA PRO A 580 25.89 13.95 9.82
C PRO A 580 25.39 15.34 10.18
N VAL A 581 24.99 16.13 9.19
CA VAL A 581 24.50 17.50 9.40
C VAL A 581 23.14 17.49 10.08
N ALA A 582 22.22 16.65 9.58
CA ALA A 582 20.91 16.45 10.18
C ALA A 582 21.03 15.94 11.63
N ARG A 583 21.99 15.04 11.89
CA ARG A 583 22.27 14.54 13.24
C ARG A 583 22.81 15.63 14.16
N ALA A 584 23.76 16.44 13.69
CA ALA A 584 24.30 17.56 14.45
C ALA A 584 23.23 18.63 14.75
N PHE A 585 22.31 18.87 13.81
CA PHE A 585 21.19 19.79 14.02
C PHE A 585 20.23 19.28 15.12
N ILE A 586 19.84 18.00 15.08
CA ILE A 586 19.03 17.40 16.15
C ILE A 586 19.81 17.40 17.48
N ALA A 587 21.13 17.20 17.44
CA ALA A 587 21.98 17.29 18.62
C ALA A 587 22.01 18.70 19.22
N ALA A 588 22.07 19.74 18.39
CA ALA A 588 21.95 21.12 18.86
C ALA A 588 20.59 21.37 19.55
N ILE A 589 19.50 20.79 19.04
CA ILE A 589 18.17 20.90 19.67
C ILE A 589 18.14 20.24 21.05
N SER A 590 18.80 19.09 21.23
CA SER A 590 18.91 18.43 22.54
C SER A 590 19.68 19.23 23.57
N TYR A 591 20.55 20.14 23.14
CA TYR A 591 21.28 21.00 24.06
C TYR A 591 20.36 22.08 24.68
N GLU A 592 19.41 22.64 23.91
CA GLU A 592 18.42 23.60 24.43
C GLU A 592 17.29 22.93 25.24
N ARG A 593 17.12 21.61 25.11
CA ARG A 593 16.02 20.85 25.72
C ARG A 593 16.49 19.89 26.82
N PRO A 594 16.33 20.23 28.10
CA PRO A 594 16.71 19.35 29.20
C PRO A 594 15.83 18.09 29.32
N ASP A 595 14.64 18.09 28.70
CA ASP A 595 13.69 16.97 28.64
C ASP A 595 13.96 15.99 27.48
N PHE A 596 14.94 16.27 26.62
CA PHE A 596 15.24 15.50 25.41
C PHE A 596 16.69 15.00 25.40
N SER A 597 16.87 13.67 25.45
CA SER A 597 18.17 13.01 25.26
C SER A 597 18.26 12.39 23.86
N LEU A 598 19.35 12.67 23.12
CA LEU A 598 19.60 12.17 21.74
C LEU A 598 19.61 10.64 21.59
N VAL A 599 19.70 9.97 22.73
CA VAL A 599 19.69 8.53 22.86
C VAL A 599 18.97 8.25 24.18
N PRO A 600 17.79 7.62 24.18
CA PRO A 600 17.37 6.85 25.34
C PRO A 600 18.49 5.83 25.54
N ARG A 601 19.30 6.00 26.60
CA ARG A 601 20.53 5.23 26.81
C ARG A 601 20.25 3.72 26.78
N LEU A 602 19.01 3.36 27.10
CA LEU A 602 18.43 2.02 27.01
C LEU A 602 18.32 1.49 25.57
N VAL A 603 17.81 2.27 24.61
CA VAL A 603 17.75 1.91 23.18
C VAL A 603 19.15 1.69 22.60
N LEU A 604 20.12 2.53 22.95
CA LEU A 604 21.50 2.32 22.50
C LEU A 604 22.11 1.07 23.10
N LEU A 605 21.79 0.76 24.36
CA LEU A 605 22.23 -0.49 24.98
C LEU A 605 21.64 -1.69 24.27
N ASP A 606 20.37 -1.63 23.84
CA ASP A 606 19.75 -2.69 23.03
C ASP A 606 20.41 -2.85 21.66
N GLN A 607 20.67 -1.75 20.95
CA GLN A 607 21.36 -1.80 19.66
C GLN A 607 22.80 -2.34 19.78
N LEU A 608 23.51 -2.01 20.86
CA LEU A 608 24.84 -2.55 21.13
C LEU A 608 24.77 -4.05 21.46
N ALA A 609 23.75 -4.47 22.21
CA ALA A 609 23.50 -5.87 22.52
C ALA A 609 23.19 -6.67 21.24
N GLU A 610 22.32 -6.16 20.38
CA GLU A 610 21.96 -6.76 19.09
C GLU A 610 23.17 -6.92 18.16
N LYS A 611 24.02 -5.89 18.08
CA LYS A 611 25.23 -5.89 17.23
C LYS A 611 26.40 -6.69 17.82
N GLY A 612 26.26 -7.24 19.02
CA GLY A 612 27.31 -8.02 19.66
C GLY A 612 28.52 -7.18 20.12
N ALA A 613 28.31 -5.94 20.56
CA ALA A 613 29.36 -5.02 21.00
C ALA A 613 30.24 -5.59 22.13
N PRO A 614 31.49 -5.11 22.32
CA PRO A 614 32.37 -5.57 23.40
C PRO A 614 31.73 -5.49 24.79
N GLU A 615 32.08 -6.42 25.67
CA GLU A 615 31.56 -6.50 27.05
C GLU A 615 31.77 -5.20 27.82
N SER A 616 32.96 -4.60 27.72
CA SER A 616 33.30 -3.34 28.37
C SER A 616 32.37 -2.19 27.98
N GLU A 617 31.91 -2.13 26.72
CA GLU A 617 30.99 -1.09 26.25
C GLU A 617 29.59 -1.27 26.82
N LEU A 618 29.09 -2.51 26.87
CA LEU A 618 27.81 -2.85 27.47
C LEU A 618 27.76 -2.48 28.95
N TYR A 619 28.79 -2.85 29.73
CA TYR A 619 28.88 -2.48 31.16
C TYR A 619 29.04 -0.98 31.37
N THR A 620 29.84 -0.30 30.53
CA THR A 620 30.03 1.15 30.66
C THR A 620 28.70 1.88 30.48
N LEU A 621 27.92 1.48 29.47
CA LEU A 621 26.64 2.11 29.20
C LEU A 621 25.59 1.75 30.25
N LEU A 622 25.53 0.49 30.70
CA LEU A 622 24.63 0.07 31.77
C LEU A 622 24.91 0.80 33.09
N LYS A 623 26.18 0.88 33.51
CA LYS A 623 26.58 1.62 34.72
C LYS A 623 26.22 3.10 34.63
N ARG A 624 26.26 3.67 33.42
CA ARG A 624 25.86 5.05 33.18
C ARG A 624 24.34 5.22 33.37
N ILE A 625 23.54 4.30 32.84
CA ILE A 625 22.09 4.23 33.04
C ILE A 625 21.76 4.15 34.54
N GLU A 626 22.47 3.29 35.27
CA GLU A 626 22.27 3.14 36.72
C GLU A 626 22.61 4.41 37.49
N ASN A 627 23.70 5.09 37.14
CA ASN A 627 24.08 6.36 37.76
C ASN A 627 23.03 7.44 37.47
N ASP A 628 22.51 7.53 36.24
CA ASP A 628 21.47 8.51 35.91
C ASP A 628 20.19 8.25 36.70
N LEU A 629 19.78 6.98 36.81
CA LEU A 629 18.61 6.57 37.60
C LEU A 629 18.78 6.89 39.09
N ALA A 630 20.02 6.82 39.60
CA ALA A 630 20.33 7.15 40.99
C ALA A 630 20.32 8.67 41.24
N GLU A 631 20.76 9.46 40.25
CA GLU A 631 20.72 10.93 40.32
C GLU A 631 19.30 11.49 40.16
N ASP A 632 18.57 11.01 39.15
CA ASP A 632 17.20 11.43 38.85
C ASP A 632 16.46 10.32 38.08
N PRO A 633 15.51 9.63 38.73
CA PRO A 633 14.74 8.54 38.12
C PRO A 633 14.00 8.91 36.83
N ARG A 634 13.76 10.20 36.57
CA ARG A 634 13.05 10.66 35.37
C ARG A 634 13.96 10.80 34.14
N ARG A 635 15.28 10.71 34.30
CA ARG A 635 16.25 10.87 33.20
C ARG A 635 16.37 9.66 32.30
N VAL A 636 15.90 8.50 32.75
CA VAL A 636 15.90 7.26 31.99
C VAL A 636 14.48 6.71 31.98
N ASP A 637 13.85 6.73 30.82
CA ASP A 637 12.60 6.00 30.64
C ASP A 637 12.90 4.50 30.52
N LEU A 638 12.45 3.73 31.51
CA LEU A 638 12.70 2.30 31.58
C LEU A 638 11.60 1.55 30.82
N SER A 639 11.88 1.25 29.55
CA SER A 639 11.01 0.41 28.72
C SER A 639 11.20 -1.08 29.04
N ILE A 640 10.11 -1.75 29.44
CA ILE A 640 10.09 -3.20 29.72
C ILE A 640 10.47 -3.99 28.45
N ALA A 641 9.98 -3.54 27.28
CA ALA A 641 10.25 -4.18 26.00
C ALA A 641 11.75 -4.13 25.62
N GLU A 642 12.40 -2.99 25.84
CA GLU A 642 13.83 -2.80 25.53
C GLU A 642 14.73 -3.59 26.47
N LEU A 643 14.45 -3.57 27.78
CA LEU A 643 15.20 -4.37 28.76
C LEU A 643 15.07 -5.88 28.48
N ARG A 644 13.87 -6.33 28.09
CA ARG A 644 13.66 -7.71 27.62
C ARG A 644 14.48 -7.98 26.36
N SER A 645 14.42 -7.11 25.37
CA SER A 645 15.18 -7.22 24.11
C SER A 645 16.68 -7.37 24.38
N ILE A 646 17.25 -6.56 25.28
CA ILE A 646 18.66 -6.66 25.71
C ILE A 646 18.98 -8.05 26.28
N LEU A 647 18.12 -8.59 27.15
CA LEU A 647 18.29 -9.94 27.70
C LEU A 647 18.25 -11.01 26.61
N LEU A 648 17.38 -10.85 25.61
CA LEU A 648 17.26 -11.78 24.50
C LEU A 648 18.46 -11.73 23.55
N HIS A 649 18.96 -10.53 23.22
CA HIS A 649 20.13 -10.34 22.37
C HIS A 649 21.42 -10.82 23.05
N THR A 650 21.51 -10.71 24.37
CA THR A 650 22.69 -11.18 25.14
C THR A 650 22.58 -12.64 25.62
N ALA A 651 21.45 -13.32 25.39
CA ALA A 651 21.16 -14.67 25.88
C ALA A 651 22.32 -15.66 25.63
N LYS A 652 22.80 -15.73 24.38
CA LYS A 652 23.84 -16.69 23.94
C LYS A 652 25.29 -16.29 24.26
N ARG A 653 25.55 -15.13 24.88
CA ARG A 653 26.91 -14.62 25.14
C ARG A 653 27.44 -15.05 26.51
N ALA A 654 28.66 -15.59 26.54
CA ALA A 654 29.40 -15.92 27.76
C ALA A 654 30.00 -14.65 28.42
N GLY A 655 30.25 -14.70 29.73
CA GLY A 655 30.89 -13.60 30.51
C GLY A 655 29.92 -12.56 31.09
N LEU A 656 28.74 -12.38 30.49
CA LEU A 656 27.75 -11.35 30.88
C LEU A 656 26.86 -11.76 32.08
N LYS A 657 27.40 -12.41 33.10
CA LYS A 657 26.60 -12.87 34.25
C LYS A 657 26.05 -11.71 35.07
N ASP A 658 26.93 -10.80 35.47
CA ASP A 658 26.57 -9.68 36.32
C ASP A 658 25.74 -8.66 35.54
N PHE A 659 26.13 -8.37 34.29
CA PHE A 659 25.34 -7.55 33.36
C PHE A 659 23.86 -8.00 33.26
N LYS A 660 23.60 -9.29 33.03
CA LYS A 660 22.22 -9.80 32.91
C LYS A 660 21.46 -9.67 34.23
N ARG A 661 22.13 -9.83 35.36
CA ARG A 661 21.54 -9.65 36.69
C ARG A 661 21.16 -8.19 36.92
N ASP A 662 22.00 -7.26 36.50
CA ASP A 662 21.78 -5.82 36.63
C ASP A 662 20.64 -5.35 35.71
N VAL A 663 20.55 -5.88 34.48
CA VAL A 663 19.40 -5.64 33.58
C VAL A 663 18.08 -6.20 34.17
N ILE A 664 18.12 -7.38 34.80
CA ILE A 664 16.95 -7.92 35.52
C ILE A 664 16.58 -7.03 36.71
N ALA A 665 17.56 -6.48 37.43
CA ALA A 665 17.30 -5.54 38.53
C ALA A 665 16.67 -4.23 38.04
N LEU A 666 17.03 -3.76 36.84
CA LEU A 666 16.35 -2.62 36.20
C LEU A 666 14.89 -2.96 35.85
N LEU A 667 14.61 -4.16 35.31
CA LEU A 667 13.24 -4.61 35.02
C LEU A 667 12.35 -4.58 36.27
N GLN A 668 12.89 -4.93 37.44
CA GLN A 668 12.11 -4.89 38.70
C GLN A 668 11.68 -3.48 39.12
N ARG A 669 12.30 -2.43 38.57
CA ARG A 669 11.93 -1.03 38.84
C ARG A 669 10.81 -0.53 37.93
N CYS A 670 10.49 -1.27 36.87
CA CYS A 670 9.45 -0.90 35.92
C CYS A 670 8.04 -1.12 36.47
N THR A 671 7.07 -0.40 35.90
CA THR A 671 5.64 -0.54 36.16
C THR A 671 4.89 -0.61 34.83
N PRO A 672 3.82 -1.42 34.71
CA PRO A 672 3.11 -2.16 35.76
C PRO A 672 3.74 -3.52 36.13
N LYS A 673 3.60 -3.93 37.40
CA LYS A 673 4.24 -5.16 37.94
C LYS A 673 3.86 -6.44 37.18
N ARG A 674 2.61 -6.57 36.74
CA ARG A 674 2.14 -7.76 36.02
C ARG A 674 2.84 -7.95 34.68
N GLU A 675 2.99 -6.88 33.91
CA GLU A 675 3.70 -6.91 32.63
C GLU A 675 5.17 -7.27 32.81
N VAL A 676 5.82 -6.75 33.87
CA VAL A 676 7.19 -7.16 34.24
C VAL A 676 7.26 -8.65 34.57
N ILE A 677 6.29 -9.18 35.33
CA ILE A 677 6.22 -10.61 35.68
C ILE A 677 6.08 -11.48 34.43
N GLU A 678 5.21 -11.12 33.48
CA GLU A 678 5.04 -11.85 32.21
C GLU A 678 6.35 -11.88 31.39
N HIS A 679 7.02 -10.73 31.27
CA HIS A 679 8.26 -10.65 30.51
C HIS A 679 9.43 -11.38 31.18
N LEU A 680 9.53 -11.36 32.51
CA LEU A 680 10.51 -12.17 33.26
C LEU A 680 10.21 -13.67 33.13
N ALA A 681 8.93 -14.05 33.08
CA ALA A 681 8.52 -15.44 32.91
C ALA A 681 8.87 -15.98 31.53
N ASP A 682 8.77 -15.14 30.50
CA ASP A 682 9.28 -15.45 29.17
C ASP A 682 10.78 -15.73 29.17
N VAL A 683 11.57 -14.94 29.91
CA VAL A 683 13.01 -15.18 30.08
C VAL A 683 13.26 -16.50 30.84
N ALA A 684 12.47 -16.78 31.88
CA ALA A 684 12.60 -18.00 32.68
C ALA A 684 12.17 -19.27 31.92
N GLY A 685 11.17 -19.18 31.04
CA GLY A 685 10.51 -20.31 30.38
C GLY A 685 10.94 -20.62 28.96
N ARG A 686 12.01 -20.00 28.44
CA ARG A 686 12.52 -20.34 27.10
C ARG A 686 13.10 -21.75 27.05
N SER A 687 12.68 -22.52 26.04
CA SER A 687 13.12 -23.88 25.76
C SER A 687 14.47 -23.97 25.04
N ASP A 688 14.93 -22.87 24.44
CA ASP A 688 16.26 -22.78 23.83
C ASP A 688 17.32 -23.01 24.91
N PRO A 689 18.39 -23.77 24.67
CA PRO A 689 19.47 -23.92 25.64
C PRO A 689 20.21 -22.59 25.75
N ASP A 690 19.72 -21.69 26.61
CA ASP A 690 20.59 -20.68 27.19
C ASP A 690 21.74 -21.45 27.83
N ALA A 691 22.97 -21.14 27.41
CA ALA A 691 24.19 -21.71 28.00
C ALA A 691 24.32 -21.37 29.51
N PHE A 692 23.38 -20.60 30.08
CA PHE A 692 23.53 -19.92 31.35
C PHE A 692 22.24 -19.91 32.18
N GLN A 693 21.99 -21.03 32.87
CA GLN A 693 20.91 -21.25 33.85
C GLN A 693 20.75 -20.13 34.89
N TYR A 694 21.80 -19.35 35.17
CA TYR A 694 21.77 -18.28 36.17
C TYR A 694 20.78 -17.15 35.85
N ALA A 695 20.58 -16.80 34.56
CA ALA A 695 19.70 -15.69 34.18
C ALA A 695 18.23 -16.07 34.41
N ARG A 696 17.88 -17.34 34.17
CA ARG A 696 16.56 -17.90 34.46
C ARG A 696 16.27 -17.93 35.96
N VAL A 697 17.24 -18.39 36.74
CA VAL A 697 17.13 -18.38 38.21
C VAL A 697 16.97 -16.94 38.72
N ALA A 698 17.74 -15.98 38.19
CA ALA A 698 17.60 -14.57 38.54
C ALA A 698 16.23 -13.99 38.16
N ALA A 699 15.68 -14.36 37.00
CA ALA A 699 14.34 -13.95 36.59
C ALA A 699 13.25 -14.52 37.51
N VAL A 700 13.35 -15.79 37.91
CA VAL A 700 12.43 -16.42 38.89
C VAL A 700 12.52 -15.72 40.24
N GLN A 701 13.73 -15.45 40.73
CA GLN A 701 13.94 -14.70 41.97
C GLN A 701 13.35 -13.30 41.87
N ALA A 702 13.47 -12.65 40.71
CA ALA A 702 12.94 -11.32 40.48
C ALA A 702 11.40 -11.28 40.48
N ILE A 703 10.75 -12.29 39.89
CA ILE A 703 9.28 -12.48 39.97
C ILE A 703 8.84 -12.63 41.43
N CYS A 704 9.52 -13.48 42.21
CA CYS A 704 9.19 -13.66 43.62
C CYS A 704 9.36 -12.37 44.42
N ALA A 705 10.43 -11.62 44.19
CA ALA A 705 10.68 -10.35 44.86
C ALA A 705 9.62 -9.29 44.51
N LEU A 706 9.20 -9.21 43.24
CA LEU A 706 8.15 -8.27 42.80
C LEU A 706 6.79 -8.54 43.46
N ALA A 707 6.44 -9.83 43.63
CA ALA A 707 5.22 -10.25 44.30
C ALA A 707 5.28 -10.09 45.83
N GLN A 708 6.48 -10.09 46.42
CA GLN A 708 6.69 -9.86 47.85
C GLN A 708 6.74 -8.36 48.20
N ASP A 709 7.20 -7.51 47.28
CA ASP A 709 7.21 -6.08 47.45
C ASP A 709 5.78 -5.52 47.44
N LYS A 710 5.33 -4.95 48.56
CA LYS A 710 3.95 -4.45 48.77
C LYS A 710 2.90 -5.46 48.29
N PRO A 711 2.79 -6.60 49.00
CA PRO A 711 2.16 -7.78 48.43
C PRO A 711 0.64 -7.61 48.34
N ASP A 712 0.12 -7.74 47.13
CA ASP A 712 -1.31 -7.76 46.83
C ASP A 712 -1.77 -9.19 46.52
N GLN A 713 -3.00 -9.53 46.93
CA GLN A 713 -3.51 -10.88 46.76
C GLN A 713 -3.60 -11.28 45.28
N ALA A 714 -3.96 -10.36 44.40
CA ALA A 714 -4.11 -10.65 42.98
C ALA A 714 -2.74 -10.79 42.30
N ASP A 715 -1.77 -9.94 42.63
CA ASP A 715 -0.41 -10.01 42.07
C ASP A 715 0.36 -11.26 42.55
N VAL A 716 0.17 -11.68 43.81
CA VAL A 716 0.77 -12.93 44.33
C VAL A 716 0.18 -14.16 43.63
N ARG A 717 -1.14 -14.20 43.41
CA ARG A 717 -1.78 -15.29 42.64
C ARG A 717 -1.27 -15.33 41.21
N PHE A 718 -1.22 -14.18 40.56
CA PHE A 718 -0.71 -14.05 39.20
C PHE A 718 0.72 -14.56 39.07
N ALA A 719 1.61 -14.16 40.00
CA ALA A 719 2.99 -14.65 40.02
C ALA A 719 3.09 -16.18 40.19
N ILE A 720 2.23 -16.79 41.02
CA ILE A 720 2.16 -18.26 41.18
C ILE A 720 1.73 -18.92 39.87
N GLU A 721 0.65 -18.45 39.25
CA GLU A 721 0.12 -19.00 37.99
C GLU A 721 1.16 -18.93 36.87
N VAL A 722 1.83 -17.78 36.74
CA VAL A 722 2.86 -17.57 35.72
C VAL A 722 4.07 -18.49 35.95
N LEU A 723 4.54 -18.64 37.20
CA LEU A 723 5.65 -19.55 37.51
C LEU A 723 5.28 -21.02 37.26
N GLU A 724 4.04 -21.41 37.53
CA GLU A 724 3.54 -22.75 37.20
C GLU A 724 3.48 -22.97 35.69
N GLN A 725 3.06 -21.97 34.89
CA GLN A 725 3.13 -22.04 33.43
C GLN A 725 4.57 -22.21 32.93
N VAL A 726 5.54 -21.55 33.55
CA VAL A 726 6.97 -21.69 33.21
C VAL A 726 7.47 -23.13 33.45
N LEU A 727 7.01 -23.83 34.50
CA LEU A 727 7.36 -25.24 34.74
C LEU A 727 6.97 -26.15 33.57
N HIS A 728 5.86 -25.85 32.89
CA HIS A 728 5.38 -26.63 31.76
C HIS A 728 6.26 -26.46 30.50
N ARG A 729 7.16 -25.45 30.47
CA ARG A 729 8.07 -25.17 29.35
C ARG A 729 9.46 -25.84 29.50
N ALA A 730 9.64 -26.75 30.45
CA ALA A 730 10.89 -27.49 30.73
C ALA A 730 12.15 -26.59 30.93
N PRO A 731 12.17 -25.68 31.94
CA PRO A 731 13.16 -24.61 32.05
C PRO A 731 14.56 -25.02 32.55
N GLY A 732 14.78 -26.30 32.89
CA GLY A 732 16.04 -26.85 33.43
C GLY A 732 16.02 -27.06 34.95
N GLN A 733 16.82 -28.01 35.47
CA GLN A 733 16.71 -28.48 36.87
C GLN A 733 16.92 -27.38 37.93
N SER A 734 17.93 -26.50 37.76
CA SER A 734 18.17 -25.39 38.70
C SER A 734 17.02 -24.38 38.69
N THR A 735 16.46 -24.11 37.52
CA THR A 735 15.30 -23.21 37.39
C THR A 735 14.04 -23.85 38.00
N VAL A 736 13.82 -25.15 37.78
CA VAL A 736 12.73 -25.91 38.43
C VAL A 736 12.84 -25.83 39.95
N SER A 737 14.04 -26.02 40.51
CA SER A 737 14.26 -25.89 41.96
C SER A 737 13.96 -24.48 42.46
N ALA A 738 14.43 -23.44 41.75
CA ALA A 738 14.12 -22.05 42.09
C ALA A 738 12.62 -21.74 42.02
N ILE A 739 11.91 -22.26 41.01
CA ILE A 739 10.46 -22.07 40.87
C ILE A 739 9.72 -22.76 42.01
N ASN A 740 10.04 -24.02 42.32
CA ASN A 740 9.37 -24.75 43.40
C ASN A 740 9.54 -24.04 44.76
N ASN A 741 10.75 -23.55 45.05
CA ASN A 741 11.02 -22.78 46.25
C ASN A 741 10.24 -21.45 46.26
N GLY A 742 10.24 -20.74 45.14
CA GLY A 742 9.51 -19.47 44.96
C GLY A 742 8.00 -19.63 45.14
N VAL A 743 7.40 -20.62 44.48
CA VAL A 743 5.97 -20.93 44.57
C VAL A 743 5.58 -21.33 46.00
N ALA A 744 6.41 -22.11 46.71
CA ALA A 744 6.16 -22.45 48.11
C ALA A 744 6.14 -21.21 49.02
N LEU A 745 7.08 -20.29 48.82
CA LEU A 745 7.12 -19.01 49.54
C LEU A 745 5.90 -18.14 49.22
N LEU A 746 5.55 -17.97 47.94
CA LEU A 746 4.41 -17.17 47.52
C LEU A 746 3.07 -17.75 47.98
N ARG A 747 2.91 -19.08 48.03
CA ARG A 747 1.73 -19.73 48.61
C ARG A 747 1.61 -19.48 50.12
N THR A 748 2.73 -19.43 50.83
CA THR A 748 2.74 -19.11 52.27
C THR A 748 2.37 -17.64 52.49
N LEU A 749 2.90 -16.74 51.66
CA LEU A 749 2.54 -15.31 51.66
C LEU A 749 1.05 -15.12 51.32
N LEU A 750 0.54 -15.81 50.30
CA LEU A 750 -0.87 -15.74 49.90
C LEU A 750 -1.82 -16.15 51.02
N LYS A 751 -1.46 -17.19 51.80
CA LYS A 751 -2.22 -17.61 52.99
C LYS A 751 -2.20 -16.53 54.07
N SER A 752 -1.08 -15.84 54.27
CA SER A 752 -0.99 -14.74 55.25
C SER A 752 -1.76 -13.47 54.86
N LEU A 753 -2.10 -13.32 53.58
CA LEU A 753 -2.90 -12.20 53.05
C LEU A 753 -4.39 -12.50 52.96
N GLN A 754 -4.81 -13.74 53.25
CA GLN A 754 -6.24 -14.07 53.37
C GLN A 754 -6.74 -13.57 54.74
N PRO A 755 -7.81 -12.76 54.78
CA PRO A 755 -8.34 -12.20 56.02
C PRO A 755 -8.90 -13.25 56.98
#